data_AF-A0AA43JTH3-F1
#
_entry.id   AF-A0AA43JTH3-F1
#
_cell.length_a   1.000
_cell.length_b   1.000
_cell.length_c   1.000
_cell.angle_alpha   90.00
_cell.angle_beta   90.00
_cell.angle_gamma   90.00
#
_symmetry.space_group_name_H-M   'P 1'
#
loop_
_entity.id
_entity.type
_entity.pdbx_description
1 polymer ?
#
loop_
_entity_poly.entity_id
_entity_poly.type
_entity_poly.pdbx_seq_one_letter_code
_entity_poly.pdbx_strand_id
1 'polypeptide(L)'
;MSTTAAILLVMFAGCGEPPLDPTPAGTDTDGDGISDMDEIAGWTVFVDQSGQGDLVERAVSSDPNNADTDGDGLSDSTERDLRTDPTSSDTDNDGLEDGSEINDWGSSPTSVDSDGDATDLGTKPINSALFDGNEANTLGTSPTLADTDGDKITDFVEILERGNEFHPLIANLPQMELKYEGQTDLRVNISYDDGSQASETHEAGLSWEESATFSASSTASVKVWAEVSGKVTAEAGYSVDSNKVGVEAEAKAGVSAELSLTLAASATQTSQESYQQAVQTSREQGRSLESGTLGIGITVRNAGDVSFNLSDLAITAIRRNLDDPTRFSTVATLSLPAGIVLGPGDISGLLRAEVAIPANVALELMANPQTLAFETGTFDLLDDEDRNFAFLSEVTNSQTGLVTIEYGNGNVVRKRVATNVRRVGGQIVGVPLGEVLTDILGLPFETANVGGNVLTSLLDQQAGAPVANGDSPGTFWTVLVSNGIAFTDGTNVEDIVLKAGEEIYLFYLRDQDGDGLYAREEFTYRTDDTMADTDGDGISDYDEVRVGWSVMDMGVAPYPQRVYPDPTRTDTDGDGLSDADEMAAGTDPRNADTDGEGILDSQDPDPLDPLVPVNQAPVIDAFDVTPSGLMVTLTAAVSEPDVPGAIVEVLVQWGDGTQEAVTTNFVNISLTHDYPASGQYTVTLTATDNRNGTTSDTRGVDVTSFPLDGLIAEYLMNAADVYYYPTNGGYYTPDAGPGATARVDGDPPGATDGRIYLWNNVAWNGFGDGGVWTTADRFGFGGSAFFFNDTNSPDQQYGNVTIPHLNFEQSFSFAVWVREDGMGGWLVGQEGWAALELTTNAAGIKFSIPGAGGVTVTDPTPLAQDTWHFFVATVFYDGASSSSTVRIFRDGNVVATQAGVGGSMGYLNPNPAMPLLIGEASAEAATFNPVRAHIDDVRVWNRALSTAEIRVLCEVGGRSCPAG
;
A
#
# COMPACT_ATOMS: atom_id res chain seq x y z
N MET A 1 -34.99 42.37 -18.06
CA MET A 1 -36.12 42.96 -18.83
C MET A 1 -36.55 44.21 -18.10
N SER A 2 -36.72 45.31 -18.84
CA SER A 2 -37.07 46.64 -18.30
C SER A 2 -38.48 46.63 -17.71
N THR A 3 -38.60 46.95 -16.42
CA THR A 3 -39.84 47.45 -15.80
C THR A 3 -39.48 48.48 -14.75
N THR A 4 -39.63 49.74 -15.16
CA THR A 4 -39.56 50.96 -14.35
C THR A 4 -40.68 50.92 -13.29
N ALA A 5 -40.33 51.00 -12.02
CA ALA A 5 -41.29 51.10 -10.92
C ALA A 5 -41.92 52.50 -10.91
N ALA A 6 -43.25 52.54 -10.94
CA ALA A 6 -44.04 53.73 -10.80
C ALA A 6 -44.11 54.11 -9.31
N ILE A 7 -43.67 55.32 -8.99
CA ILE A 7 -43.95 56.00 -7.73
C ILE A 7 -45.47 56.14 -7.61
N LEU A 8 -46.04 55.56 -6.54
CA LEU A 8 -47.45 55.65 -6.20
C LEU A 8 -47.71 57.04 -5.59
N LEU A 9 -47.81 58.04 -6.46
CA LEU A 9 -48.41 59.32 -6.11
C LEU A 9 -49.91 59.09 -5.89
N VAL A 10 -50.39 59.26 -4.66
CA VAL A 10 -51.82 59.21 -4.32
C VAL A 10 -52.51 60.38 -5.01
N MET A 11 -52.99 60.16 -6.24
CA MET A 11 -53.96 61.05 -6.87
C MET A 11 -55.33 60.80 -6.25
N PHE A 12 -55.74 61.66 -5.33
CA PHE A 12 -57.15 61.85 -5.03
C PHE A 12 -57.84 62.49 -6.24
N ALA A 13 -58.61 61.69 -6.98
CA ALA A 13 -59.57 62.18 -7.95
C ALA A 13 -60.98 61.70 -7.57
N GLY A 14 -61.81 62.61 -7.05
CA GLY A 14 -63.25 62.54 -7.25
C GLY A 14 -64.14 62.72 -6.02
N CYS A 15 -64.34 63.97 -5.58
CA CYS A 15 -65.68 64.49 -5.33
C CYS A 15 -65.66 66.01 -5.50
N GLY A 16 -66.50 66.54 -6.39
CA GLY A 16 -66.48 67.95 -6.76
C GLY A 16 -67.26 68.83 -5.80
N GLU A 17 -66.62 69.93 -5.38
CA GLU A 17 -67.18 71.28 -5.26
C GLU A 17 -66.05 72.29 -5.59
N PRO A 18 -66.35 73.48 -6.13
CA PRO A 18 -65.45 74.22 -7.01
C PRO A 18 -64.34 74.94 -6.22
N PRO A 19 -63.13 75.15 -6.79
CA PRO A 19 -62.27 76.19 -6.25
C PRO A 19 -62.97 77.53 -6.47
N LEU A 20 -63.11 78.26 -5.38
CA LEU A 20 -63.52 79.64 -5.36
C LEU A 20 -62.60 80.47 -6.27
N ASP A 21 -63.22 81.39 -6.99
CA ASP A 21 -62.69 82.51 -7.78
C ASP A 21 -61.36 83.09 -7.21
N PRO A 22 -60.34 83.42 -8.05
CA PRO A 22 -59.12 84.03 -7.57
C PRO A 22 -59.43 85.44 -7.10
N THR A 23 -59.38 85.66 -5.78
CA THR A 23 -59.24 87.02 -5.26
C THR A 23 -57.91 87.60 -5.76
N PRO A 24 -57.86 88.92 -6.04
CA PRO A 24 -56.74 89.54 -6.73
C PRO A 24 -55.46 89.29 -5.96
N ALA A 25 -54.40 88.91 -6.66
CA ALA A 25 -53.03 88.83 -6.15
C ALA A 25 -52.78 90.01 -5.21
N GLY A 26 -52.68 89.71 -3.91
CA GLY A 26 -51.98 90.60 -2.99
C GLY A 26 -50.57 90.83 -3.51
N THR A 27 -49.90 91.84 -2.97
CA THR A 27 -48.44 91.88 -3.14
C THR A 27 -47.89 90.58 -2.55
N ASP A 28 -47.01 89.93 -3.29
CA ASP A 28 -46.18 88.81 -2.88
C ASP A 28 -44.76 89.37 -3.03
N THR A 29 -44.20 89.81 -1.90
CA THR A 29 -43.04 90.72 -1.88
C THR A 29 -41.72 89.98 -2.10
N ASP A 30 -41.61 88.73 -1.67
CA ASP A 30 -40.43 87.87 -1.86
C ASP A 30 -40.58 86.84 -2.99
N GLY A 31 -41.79 86.63 -3.51
CA GLY A 31 -42.07 85.83 -4.70
C GLY A 31 -42.16 84.33 -4.45
N ASP A 32 -42.46 83.91 -3.22
CA ASP A 32 -42.50 82.51 -2.80
C ASP A 32 -43.83 81.80 -3.15
N GLY A 33 -44.86 82.56 -3.52
CA GLY A 33 -46.20 82.08 -3.89
C GLY A 33 -47.26 82.19 -2.79
N ILE A 34 -46.95 82.77 -1.64
CA ILE A 34 -47.90 83.28 -0.64
C ILE A 34 -48.02 84.81 -0.84
N SER A 35 -49.19 85.40 -0.55
CA SER A 35 -49.31 86.86 -0.54
C SER A 35 -48.98 87.44 0.83
N ASP A 36 -48.44 88.67 0.90
CA ASP A 36 -48.08 89.36 2.15
C ASP A 36 -49.22 89.33 3.19
N MET A 37 -50.48 89.35 2.72
CA MET A 37 -51.66 89.30 3.59
C MET A 37 -51.91 87.90 4.17
N ASP A 38 -51.67 86.85 3.39
CA ASP A 38 -51.86 85.46 3.81
C ASP A 38 -50.74 85.02 4.75
N GLU A 39 -49.51 85.50 4.56
CA GLU A 39 -48.38 85.27 5.46
C GLU A 39 -48.61 85.87 6.85
N ILE A 40 -49.05 87.13 6.90
CA ILE A 40 -49.42 87.80 8.16
C ILE A 40 -50.67 87.17 8.79
N ALA A 41 -51.62 86.71 7.98
CA ALA A 41 -52.81 86.03 8.48
C ALA A 41 -52.48 84.66 9.07
N GLY A 42 -51.44 84.00 8.54
CA GLY A 42 -50.91 82.76 9.05
C GLY A 42 -51.78 81.55 8.76
N TRP A 43 -51.33 80.40 9.25
CA TRP A 43 -52.07 79.13 9.22
C TRP A 43 -51.95 78.39 10.55
N THR A 44 -52.67 77.26 10.64
CA THR A 44 -52.66 76.38 11.80
C THR A 44 -51.82 75.15 11.50
N VAL A 45 -50.96 74.78 12.44
CA VAL A 45 -50.15 73.56 12.43
C VAL A 45 -50.53 72.69 13.63
N PHE A 46 -50.36 71.38 13.47
CA PHE A 46 -50.63 70.40 14.53
C PHE A 46 -49.36 69.60 14.76
N VAL A 47 -48.81 69.70 15.96
CA VAL A 47 -47.51 69.10 16.31
C VAL A 47 -47.72 68.01 17.35
N ASP A 48 -47.32 66.78 17.05
CA ASP A 48 -47.22 65.69 18.01
C ASP A 48 -45.92 65.78 18.79
N GLN A 49 -46.02 66.14 20.07
CA GLN A 49 -44.86 66.30 20.94
C GLN A 49 -44.48 65.01 21.68
N SER A 50 -45.14 63.90 21.36
CA SER A 50 -45.08 62.65 22.12
C SER A 50 -44.81 61.41 21.28
N GLY A 51 -44.97 61.48 19.96
CA GLY A 51 -44.96 60.32 19.06
C GLY A 51 -46.22 59.46 19.09
N GLN A 52 -47.21 59.79 19.94
CA GLN A 52 -48.40 58.96 20.19
C GLN A 52 -49.70 59.56 19.65
N GLY A 53 -49.61 60.62 18.86
CA GLY A 53 -50.72 61.37 18.29
C GLY A 53 -51.31 62.44 19.22
N ASP A 54 -50.57 62.89 20.24
CA ASP A 54 -50.99 64.00 21.11
C ASP A 54 -50.75 65.35 20.41
N LEU A 55 -51.64 65.67 19.46
CA LEU A 55 -51.53 66.87 18.63
C LEU A 55 -51.77 68.17 19.41
N VAL A 56 -50.78 69.06 19.35
CA VAL A 56 -50.84 70.43 19.86
C VAL A 56 -51.07 71.41 18.71
N GLU A 57 -52.17 72.15 18.78
CA GLU A 57 -52.52 73.19 17.79
C GLU A 57 -51.67 74.45 18.02
N ARG A 58 -50.99 74.94 16.97
CA ARG A 58 -50.26 76.21 16.98
C ARG A 58 -50.71 77.08 15.81
N ALA A 59 -50.75 78.40 16.02
CA ALA A 59 -51.00 79.37 14.97
C ALA A 59 -49.68 80.05 14.61
N VAL A 60 -49.32 80.01 13.32
CA VAL A 60 -48.00 80.40 12.80
C VAL A 60 -48.15 81.40 11.66
N SER A 61 -47.11 82.17 11.35
CA SER A 61 -47.09 83.20 10.31
C SER A 61 -45.67 83.41 9.79
N SER A 62 -45.48 83.70 8.50
CA SER A 62 -44.16 83.96 7.90
C SER A 62 -43.83 85.46 7.73
N ASP A 63 -42.58 85.80 7.39
CA ASP A 63 -42.14 87.16 7.04
C ASP A 63 -42.32 87.43 5.53
N PRO A 64 -43.20 88.37 5.12
CA PRO A 64 -43.46 88.67 3.71
C PRO A 64 -42.29 89.10 2.84
N ASN A 65 -41.13 89.33 3.42
CA ASN A 65 -39.94 89.77 2.69
C ASN A 65 -38.87 88.68 2.60
N ASN A 66 -39.17 87.46 3.06
CA ASN A 66 -38.24 86.36 3.11
C ASN A 66 -38.93 85.04 2.77
N ALA A 67 -38.71 84.55 1.55
CA ALA A 67 -39.36 83.35 1.00
C ALA A 67 -39.12 82.03 1.74
N ASP A 68 -38.27 82.04 2.76
CA ASP A 68 -37.87 80.94 3.65
C ASP A 68 -37.53 81.60 4.99
N THR A 69 -38.55 81.75 5.84
CA THR A 69 -38.54 82.69 6.97
C THR A 69 -37.53 82.30 8.04
N ASP A 70 -37.33 81.02 8.32
CA ASP A 70 -36.36 80.52 9.31
C ASP A 70 -35.06 79.96 8.71
N GLY A 71 -35.01 79.73 7.40
CA GLY A 71 -33.79 79.42 6.66
C GLY A 71 -33.38 77.95 6.70
N ASP A 72 -34.30 77.03 6.95
CA ASP A 72 -34.04 75.59 7.05
C ASP A 72 -33.97 74.88 5.68
N GLY A 73 -34.33 75.59 4.61
CA GLY A 73 -34.30 75.11 3.23
C GLY A 73 -35.66 74.74 2.66
N LEU A 74 -36.76 74.87 3.41
CA LEU A 74 -38.13 74.85 2.91
C LEU A 74 -38.64 76.29 2.71
N SER A 75 -39.36 76.54 1.62
CA SER A 75 -40.00 77.86 1.44
C SER A 75 -41.26 77.96 2.28
N ASP A 76 -41.64 79.17 2.70
CA ASP A 76 -42.87 79.38 3.51
C ASP A 76 -44.11 78.79 2.79
N SER A 77 -44.17 78.90 1.46
CA SER A 77 -45.18 78.23 0.62
C SER A 77 -45.20 76.71 0.72
N THR A 78 -44.04 76.07 0.83
CA THR A 78 -43.89 74.61 1.00
C THR A 78 -44.30 74.22 2.41
N GLU A 79 -43.84 74.96 3.41
CA GLU A 79 -44.18 74.75 4.82
C GLU A 79 -45.67 74.89 5.10
N ARG A 80 -46.34 75.87 4.48
CA ARG A 80 -47.79 76.02 4.54
C ARG A 80 -48.53 74.79 4.01
N ASP A 81 -48.01 74.18 2.95
CA ASP A 81 -48.56 72.98 2.32
C ASP A 81 -48.28 71.72 3.16
N LEU A 82 -47.11 71.62 3.78
CA LEU A 82 -46.70 70.55 4.70
C LEU A 82 -47.28 70.69 6.12
N ARG A 83 -47.80 71.87 6.48
CA ARG A 83 -48.28 72.24 7.82
C ARG A 83 -47.18 72.31 8.88
N THR A 84 -46.01 72.84 8.54
CA THR A 84 -44.92 73.18 9.47
C THR A 84 -44.92 74.67 9.86
N ASP A 85 -44.13 75.03 10.87
CA ASP A 85 -44.02 76.39 11.43
C ASP A 85 -42.87 77.17 10.77
N PRO A 86 -43.14 78.14 9.87
CA PRO A 86 -42.13 78.87 9.08
C PRO A 86 -41.21 79.78 9.89
N THR A 87 -41.38 79.81 11.21
CA THR A 87 -40.54 80.61 12.12
C THR A 87 -39.64 79.75 12.99
N SER A 88 -39.69 78.43 12.80
CA SER A 88 -39.02 77.43 13.60
C SER A 88 -38.44 76.37 12.69
N SER A 89 -37.13 76.43 12.47
CA SER A 89 -36.41 75.48 11.60
C SER A 89 -36.55 74.01 12.01
N ASP A 90 -37.10 73.74 13.20
CA ASP A 90 -37.43 72.44 13.78
C ASP A 90 -38.81 72.62 14.47
N THR A 91 -39.88 72.19 13.80
CA THR A 91 -41.26 72.48 14.19
C THR A 91 -41.67 71.68 15.43
N ASP A 92 -41.24 70.44 15.57
CA ASP A 92 -41.62 69.55 16.68
C ASP A 92 -40.62 69.49 17.84
N ASN A 93 -39.43 70.07 17.65
CA ASN A 93 -38.35 70.26 18.61
C ASN A 93 -37.67 68.95 19.02
N ASP A 94 -37.52 68.01 18.09
CA ASP A 94 -36.84 66.75 18.33
C ASP A 94 -35.33 66.78 18.02
N GLY A 95 -34.85 67.85 17.38
CA GLY A 95 -33.46 68.04 17.01
C GLY A 95 -33.12 67.78 15.54
N LEU A 96 -34.08 67.50 14.65
CA LEU A 96 -33.93 67.58 13.20
C LEU A 96 -34.62 68.84 12.66
N GLU A 97 -34.02 69.42 11.61
CA GLU A 97 -34.64 70.55 10.92
C GLU A 97 -35.71 70.03 9.94
N ASP A 98 -36.84 70.73 9.79
CA ASP A 98 -37.98 70.27 8.97
C ASP A 98 -37.53 69.98 7.52
N GLY A 99 -36.66 70.85 6.98
CA GLY A 99 -36.01 70.66 5.69
C GLY A 99 -35.16 69.40 5.60
N SER A 100 -34.44 69.01 6.66
CA SER A 100 -33.64 67.78 6.71
C SER A 100 -34.53 66.54 6.82
N GLU A 101 -35.59 66.61 7.60
CA GLU A 101 -36.57 65.53 7.75
C GLU A 101 -37.24 65.19 6.42
N ILE A 102 -37.66 66.21 5.66
CA ILE A 102 -38.31 66.00 4.36
C ILE A 102 -37.31 65.59 3.28
N ASN A 103 -36.18 66.29 3.18
CA ASN A 103 -35.27 66.11 2.04
C ASN A 103 -34.31 64.94 2.22
N ASP A 104 -33.89 64.62 3.45
CA ASP A 104 -32.92 63.56 3.72
C ASP A 104 -33.56 62.34 4.36
N TRP A 105 -34.33 62.47 5.43
CA TRP A 105 -34.82 61.32 6.21
C TRP A 105 -36.14 60.71 5.72
N GLY A 106 -37.02 61.52 5.17
CA GLY A 106 -38.43 61.16 4.96
C GLY A 106 -39.20 60.94 6.27
N SER A 107 -38.72 61.53 7.39
CA SER A 107 -39.44 61.60 8.67
C SER A 107 -40.49 62.72 8.62
N SER A 108 -41.27 62.84 9.70
CA SER A 108 -42.39 63.77 9.82
C SER A 108 -42.01 65.00 10.63
N PRO A 109 -41.97 66.21 10.03
CA PRO A 109 -41.56 67.45 10.71
C PRO A 109 -42.59 68.01 11.70
N THR A 110 -43.55 67.19 12.10
CA THR A 110 -44.60 67.57 13.04
C THR A 110 -44.81 66.48 14.08
N SER A 111 -43.91 65.50 14.15
CA SER A 111 -43.96 64.39 15.08
C SER A 111 -42.55 64.03 15.52
N VAL A 112 -42.27 64.22 16.80
CA VAL A 112 -40.96 63.93 17.41
C VAL A 112 -40.49 62.47 17.31
N ASP A 113 -41.32 61.58 16.77
CA ASP A 113 -41.13 60.13 16.66
C ASP A 113 -41.99 59.67 15.47
N SER A 114 -41.36 59.45 14.34
CA SER A 114 -42.03 59.20 13.05
C SER A 114 -42.42 57.75 12.82
N ASP A 115 -41.68 56.80 13.39
CA ASP A 115 -41.97 55.38 13.27
C ASP A 115 -42.70 54.79 14.48
N GLY A 116 -42.85 55.59 15.54
CA GLY A 116 -43.67 55.30 16.72
C GLY A 116 -43.00 54.35 17.70
N ASP A 117 -41.66 54.23 17.63
CA ASP A 117 -40.90 53.27 18.42
C ASP A 117 -40.39 53.83 19.75
N ALA A 118 -40.54 55.14 20.04
CA ALA A 118 -40.11 55.73 21.30
C ALA A 118 -40.83 55.17 22.55
N THR A 119 -41.78 54.26 22.35
CA THR A 119 -42.42 53.41 23.36
C THR A 119 -42.57 51.97 22.84
N ASP A 120 -42.45 50.97 23.72
CA ASP A 120 -42.86 49.58 23.43
C ASP A 120 -44.40 49.47 23.27
N LEU A 121 -44.89 49.84 22.09
CA LEU A 121 -46.29 49.78 21.65
C LEU A 121 -47.26 50.45 22.64
N GLY A 122 -46.83 51.53 23.29
CA GLY A 122 -47.61 52.27 24.28
C GLY A 122 -47.71 51.61 25.66
N THR A 123 -47.01 50.49 25.89
CA THR A 123 -47.00 49.81 27.19
C THR A 123 -45.95 50.38 28.15
N LYS A 124 -44.94 51.07 27.62
CA LYS A 124 -43.85 51.70 28.38
C LYS A 124 -43.89 53.23 28.25
N PRO A 125 -43.32 53.97 29.23
CA PRO A 125 -43.17 55.42 29.10
C PRO A 125 -42.37 55.77 27.85
N ILE A 126 -42.78 56.84 27.17
CA ILE A 126 -42.04 57.43 26.05
C ILE A 126 -40.61 57.72 26.49
N ASN A 127 -39.65 57.40 25.64
CA ASN A 127 -38.25 57.75 25.83
C ASN A 127 -37.76 58.62 24.68
N SER A 128 -37.53 59.89 24.98
CA SER A 128 -37.04 60.87 24.02
C SER A 128 -35.66 60.55 23.44
N ALA A 129 -34.95 59.53 23.96
CA ALA A 129 -33.73 59.03 23.34
C ALA A 129 -33.96 58.48 21.93
N LEU A 130 -35.18 58.04 21.62
CA LEU A 130 -35.61 57.49 20.33
C LEU A 130 -36.53 58.46 19.58
N PHE A 131 -36.32 59.75 19.81
CA PHE A 131 -36.92 60.75 18.93
C PHE A 131 -36.04 60.90 17.69
N ASP A 132 -36.64 61.22 16.54
CA ASP A 132 -36.00 61.13 15.23
C ASP A 132 -34.62 61.81 15.22
N GLY A 133 -34.51 62.99 15.83
CA GLY A 133 -33.23 63.70 15.94
C GLY A 133 -32.18 63.07 16.83
N ASN A 134 -32.54 62.36 17.89
CA ASN A 134 -31.57 61.60 18.68
C ASN A 134 -31.18 60.30 17.98
N GLU A 135 -32.10 59.68 17.26
CA GLU A 135 -31.82 58.50 16.44
C GLU A 135 -30.81 58.82 15.35
N ALA A 136 -31.11 59.83 14.53
CA ALA A 136 -30.24 60.29 13.45
C ALA A 136 -28.86 60.78 13.92
N ASN A 137 -28.83 61.61 14.98
CA ASN A 137 -27.62 62.35 15.34
C ASN A 137 -26.79 61.69 16.46
N THR A 138 -27.40 60.84 17.30
CA THR A 138 -26.74 60.31 18.51
C THR A 138 -26.65 58.78 18.52
N LEU A 139 -27.74 58.08 18.22
CA LEU A 139 -27.80 56.61 18.25
C LEU A 139 -27.31 55.99 16.93
N GLY A 140 -27.46 56.73 15.82
CA GLY A 140 -27.17 56.24 14.49
C GLY A 140 -28.20 55.22 13.98
N THR A 141 -29.41 55.20 14.55
CA THR A 141 -30.55 54.37 14.10
C THR A 141 -31.38 55.08 13.04
N SER A 142 -32.39 54.43 12.49
CA SER A 142 -33.22 54.99 11.44
C SER A 142 -34.48 55.66 12.00
N PRO A 143 -34.67 56.98 11.83
CA PRO A 143 -35.87 57.71 12.28
C PRO A 143 -37.20 57.35 11.62
N THR A 144 -37.21 56.33 10.77
CA THR A 144 -38.37 56.00 9.92
C THR A 144 -38.65 54.51 9.93
N LEU A 145 -37.91 53.76 10.73
CA LEU A 145 -37.95 52.32 10.82
C LEU A 145 -37.70 51.93 12.27
N ALA A 146 -38.79 51.61 12.97
CA ALA A 146 -38.78 51.15 14.36
C ALA A 146 -37.89 49.92 14.64
N ASP A 147 -37.40 49.26 13.59
CA ASP A 147 -36.49 48.11 13.62
C ASP A 147 -35.45 48.40 12.53
N THR A 148 -34.36 49.04 12.95
CA THR A 148 -33.33 49.58 12.06
C THR A 148 -32.63 48.48 11.26
N ASP A 149 -32.29 47.35 11.89
CA ASP A 149 -31.56 46.27 11.23
C ASP A 149 -32.46 45.13 10.69
N GLY A 150 -33.75 45.16 11.01
CA GLY A 150 -34.77 44.31 10.41
C GLY A 150 -34.83 42.92 11.01
N ASP A 151 -34.51 42.75 12.29
CA ASP A 151 -34.48 41.45 12.96
C ASP A 151 -35.73 41.14 13.82
N LYS A 152 -36.76 42.01 13.74
CA LYS A 152 -38.02 42.06 14.52
C LYS A 152 -37.86 42.53 15.96
N ILE A 153 -36.67 42.91 16.39
CA ILE A 153 -36.45 43.56 17.67
C ILE A 153 -36.40 45.06 17.37
N THR A 154 -37.24 45.85 18.04
CA THR A 154 -37.24 47.28 17.79
C THR A 154 -36.04 47.95 18.43
N ASP A 155 -35.65 49.11 17.90
CA ASP A 155 -34.55 49.92 18.45
C ASP A 155 -34.80 50.23 19.94
N PHE A 156 -36.06 50.47 20.32
CA PHE A 156 -36.49 50.55 21.72
C PHE A 156 -36.04 49.37 22.58
N VAL A 157 -36.31 48.14 22.15
CA VAL A 157 -36.02 46.95 22.94
C VAL A 157 -34.52 46.74 23.03
N GLU A 158 -33.80 46.92 21.94
CA GLU A 158 -32.35 46.74 21.90
C GLU A 158 -31.63 47.76 22.75
N ILE A 159 -31.96 49.04 22.63
CA ILE A 159 -31.24 50.12 23.31
C ILE A 159 -31.64 50.24 24.78
N LEU A 160 -32.94 50.13 25.11
CA LEU A 160 -33.45 50.49 26.43
C LEU A 160 -33.73 49.30 27.33
N GLU A 161 -34.18 48.17 26.78
CA GLU A 161 -34.43 46.98 27.58
C GLU A 161 -33.22 46.05 27.65
N ARG A 162 -32.47 45.97 26.54
CA ARG A 162 -31.38 45.01 26.37
C ARG A 162 -30.01 45.64 26.13
N GLY A 163 -29.85 46.97 26.24
CA GLY A 163 -28.73 47.80 25.73
C GLY A 163 -27.27 47.45 26.02
N ASN A 164 -26.94 46.27 26.54
CA ASN A 164 -25.60 45.68 26.54
C ASN A 164 -25.54 44.28 25.89
N GLU A 165 -26.66 43.75 25.40
CA GLU A 165 -26.83 42.41 24.84
C GLU A 165 -27.07 42.46 23.33
N PHE A 166 -27.90 43.40 22.86
CA PHE A 166 -28.18 43.64 21.43
C PHE A 166 -27.77 45.03 21.00
N HIS A 167 -27.40 45.15 19.73
CA HIS A 167 -26.93 46.39 19.14
C HIS A 167 -27.85 46.71 17.96
N PRO A 168 -28.50 47.88 17.93
CA PRO A 168 -29.59 48.23 17.00
C PRO A 168 -29.23 48.28 15.51
N LEU A 169 -27.94 48.08 15.23
CA LEU A 169 -27.38 48.11 13.88
C LEU A 169 -26.85 46.74 13.47
N ILE A 170 -27.04 45.70 14.30
CA ILE A 170 -26.47 44.37 14.12
C ILE A 170 -27.56 43.32 14.31
N ALA A 171 -28.15 42.90 13.19
CA ALA A 171 -29.30 42.01 13.22
C ALA A 171 -29.03 40.72 13.99
N ASN A 172 -29.81 40.49 15.05
CA ASN A 172 -29.80 39.31 15.89
C ASN A 172 -30.61 38.18 15.23
N LEU A 173 -30.02 37.57 14.22
CA LEU A 173 -30.57 36.38 13.58
C LEU A 173 -30.22 35.11 14.36
N PRO A 174 -31.07 34.07 14.35
CA PRO A 174 -30.74 32.79 14.97
C PRO A 174 -29.49 32.19 14.33
N GLN A 175 -28.59 31.68 15.17
CA GLN A 175 -27.37 31.02 14.73
C GLN A 175 -27.35 29.57 15.21
N MET A 176 -27.47 28.64 14.27
CA MET A 176 -27.37 27.20 14.47
C MET A 176 -25.93 26.77 14.26
N GLU A 177 -25.34 25.89 15.04
CA GLU A 177 -24.01 25.33 14.81
C GLU A 177 -24.14 23.80 14.76
N LEU A 178 -23.75 23.15 13.66
CA LEU A 178 -23.77 21.70 13.52
C LEU A 178 -22.40 21.15 13.84
N LYS A 179 -22.33 20.26 14.81
CA LYS A 179 -21.14 19.48 15.09
C LYS A 179 -21.37 18.04 14.68
N TYR A 180 -20.45 17.49 13.91
CA TYR A 180 -20.52 16.10 13.47
C TYR A 180 -20.00 15.23 14.59
N GLU A 181 -20.89 14.46 15.23
CA GLU A 181 -20.56 13.65 16.40
C GLU A 181 -21.18 12.24 16.26
N GLY A 182 -20.48 11.22 16.74
CA GLY A 182 -20.96 9.83 16.69
C GLY A 182 -20.59 9.09 15.39
N GLN A 183 -21.33 8.01 15.06
CA GLN A 183 -21.10 7.24 13.83
C GLN A 183 -21.64 8.06 12.64
N THR A 184 -20.79 8.89 12.04
CA THR A 184 -20.90 9.13 10.60
C THR A 184 -20.21 7.93 9.96
N ASP A 185 -20.87 7.21 9.08
CA ASP A 185 -20.33 5.95 8.55
C ASP A 185 -20.68 5.77 7.07
N LEU A 186 -19.71 5.22 6.32
CA LEU A 186 -19.93 4.70 4.98
C LEU A 186 -20.03 3.18 5.11
N ARG A 187 -21.08 2.59 4.55
CA ARG A 187 -21.26 1.13 4.52
C ARG A 187 -21.39 0.64 3.08
N VAL A 188 -20.76 -0.50 2.79
CA VAL A 188 -20.92 -1.23 1.52
C VAL A 188 -21.32 -2.67 1.84
N ASN A 189 -22.43 -3.12 1.24
CA ASN A 189 -22.91 -4.49 1.33
C ASN A 189 -22.49 -5.29 0.09
N ILE A 190 -21.87 -6.45 0.34
CA ILE A 190 -21.43 -7.41 -0.68
C ILE A 190 -22.25 -8.69 -0.51
N SER A 191 -22.84 -9.17 -1.61
CA SER A 191 -23.67 -10.37 -1.65
C SER A 191 -22.96 -11.53 -2.37
N TYR A 192 -23.35 -12.76 -2.08
CA TYR A 192 -22.79 -13.95 -2.74
C TYR A 192 -23.71 -14.39 -3.89
N ASP A 193 -23.12 -14.65 -5.06
CA ASP A 193 -23.79 -15.08 -6.29
C ASP A 193 -24.31 -16.54 -6.20
N ASP A 194 -24.05 -17.24 -5.10
CA ASP A 194 -24.46 -18.63 -4.87
C ASP A 194 -25.92 -18.79 -4.38
N GLY A 195 -26.64 -17.68 -4.16
CA GLY A 195 -28.02 -17.67 -3.69
C GLY A 195 -28.16 -17.97 -2.19
N SER A 196 -27.06 -18.06 -1.44
CA SER A 196 -27.10 -17.95 0.01
C SER A 196 -27.49 -16.51 0.38
N GLN A 197 -28.43 -16.33 1.29
CA GLN A 197 -28.80 -15.00 1.83
C GLN A 197 -27.73 -14.50 2.82
N ALA A 198 -26.46 -14.76 2.54
CA ALA A 198 -25.35 -14.20 3.29
C ALA A 198 -24.99 -12.86 2.65
N SER A 199 -24.79 -11.83 3.46
CA SER A 199 -24.29 -10.53 3.02
C SER A 199 -23.19 -10.14 4.00
N GLU A 200 -22.05 -9.70 3.48
CA GLU A 200 -20.99 -9.10 4.28
C GLU A 200 -21.08 -7.58 4.16
N THR A 201 -21.09 -6.89 5.30
CA THR A 201 -21.11 -5.43 5.37
C THR A 201 -19.74 -4.96 5.84
N HIS A 202 -19.11 -4.12 5.03
CA HIS A 202 -17.89 -3.39 5.41
C HIS A 202 -18.28 -1.96 5.79
N GLU A 203 -17.81 -1.48 6.95
CA GLU A 203 -18.18 -0.19 7.54
C GLU A 203 -16.94 0.65 7.81
N ALA A 204 -16.88 1.81 7.19
CA ALA A 204 -15.89 2.84 7.44
C ALA A 204 -16.47 3.89 8.39
N GLY A 205 -15.96 3.93 9.63
CA GLY A 205 -16.30 4.97 10.59
C GLY A 205 -15.61 6.28 10.24
N LEU A 206 -16.40 7.33 9.99
CA LEU A 206 -15.95 8.68 9.73
C LEU A 206 -16.05 9.50 11.02
N SER A 207 -14.92 9.84 11.62
CA SER A 207 -14.84 10.81 12.71
C SER A 207 -14.47 12.18 12.17
N TRP A 208 -15.18 13.19 12.68
CA TRP A 208 -15.06 14.58 12.29
C TRP A 208 -14.80 15.37 13.57
N GLU A 209 -13.85 16.30 13.56
CA GLU A 209 -13.44 17.00 14.79
C GLU A 209 -14.05 18.39 14.95
N GLU A 210 -14.60 18.99 13.90
CA GLU A 210 -15.02 20.40 13.92
C GLU A 210 -16.54 20.63 13.92
N SER A 211 -16.94 21.75 14.52
CA SER A 211 -18.30 22.27 14.53
C SER A 211 -18.45 23.40 13.52
N ALA A 212 -19.43 23.28 12.62
CA ALA A 212 -19.78 24.28 11.63
C ALA A 212 -20.79 25.26 12.24
N THR A 213 -20.51 26.56 12.27
CA THR A 213 -21.47 27.58 12.73
C THR A 213 -22.26 28.14 11.56
N PHE A 214 -23.57 28.25 11.71
CA PHE A 214 -24.56 28.71 10.74
C PHE A 214 -25.32 29.89 11.35
N SER A 215 -25.59 30.92 10.58
CA SER A 215 -26.62 31.91 10.90
C SER A 215 -27.72 31.84 9.86
N ALA A 216 -28.93 32.28 10.17
CA ALA A 216 -30.05 32.36 9.22
C ALA A 216 -29.80 33.30 8.02
N SER A 217 -28.54 33.68 7.74
CA SER A 217 -28.17 34.43 6.56
C SER A 217 -26.81 34.03 5.96
N SER A 218 -26.94 33.37 4.80
CA SER A 218 -26.00 33.19 3.69
C SER A 218 -24.73 32.31 3.90
N THR A 219 -23.98 32.15 2.82
CA THR A 219 -23.63 30.83 2.24
C THR A 219 -22.18 30.68 1.81
N ALA A 220 -21.45 31.79 1.76
CA ALA A 220 -20.48 31.97 0.69
C ALA A 220 -19.01 31.97 1.12
N SER A 221 -18.67 31.98 2.42
CA SER A 221 -17.27 32.16 2.86
C SER A 221 -16.32 31.05 2.40
N VAL A 222 -16.74 29.78 2.39
CA VAL A 222 -15.89 28.64 2.01
C VAL A 222 -15.68 28.55 0.49
N LYS A 223 -16.75 28.73 -0.30
CA LYS A 223 -16.66 28.72 -1.78
C LYS A 223 -15.79 29.89 -2.27
N VAL A 224 -15.97 31.06 -1.66
CA VAL A 224 -15.14 32.24 -1.93
C VAL A 224 -13.69 31.98 -1.52
N TRP A 225 -13.43 31.36 -0.36
CA TRP A 225 -12.06 31.00 0.05
C TRP A 225 -11.38 30.06 -0.94
N ALA A 226 -12.04 28.99 -1.38
CA ALA A 226 -11.47 28.04 -2.33
C ALA A 226 -11.17 28.69 -3.70
N GLU A 227 -11.98 29.65 -4.14
CA GLU A 227 -11.70 30.43 -5.34
C GLU A 227 -10.52 31.40 -5.16
N VAL A 228 -10.36 31.95 -3.96
CA VAL A 228 -9.29 32.90 -3.64
C VAL A 228 -7.97 32.14 -3.48
N SER A 229 -7.91 31.10 -2.65
CA SER A 229 -6.67 30.31 -2.45
C SER A 229 -6.17 29.73 -3.77
N GLY A 230 -7.07 29.18 -4.60
CA GLY A 230 -6.72 28.67 -5.93
C GLY A 230 -6.23 29.73 -6.93
N LYS A 231 -6.56 31.01 -6.76
CA LYS A 231 -6.05 32.13 -7.59
C LYS A 231 -4.74 32.70 -7.07
N VAL A 232 -4.55 32.73 -5.75
CA VAL A 232 -3.35 33.31 -5.13
C VAL A 232 -2.12 32.40 -5.38
N THR A 233 -2.29 31.08 -5.40
CA THR A 233 -1.21 30.10 -5.68
C THR A 233 -0.65 30.17 -7.12
N ALA A 234 -1.43 30.64 -8.09
CA ALA A 234 -1.04 30.60 -9.50
C ALA A 234 -0.17 31.80 -9.95
N GLU A 235 -0.20 32.96 -9.26
CA GLU A 235 0.44 34.19 -9.77
C GLU A 235 1.06 35.18 -8.75
N ALA A 236 1.03 34.98 -7.42
CA ALA A 236 1.38 36.07 -6.48
C ALA A 236 2.60 35.80 -5.57
N GLY A 237 3.80 35.80 -6.17
CA GLY A 237 4.95 36.34 -5.47
C GLY A 237 4.68 37.82 -5.21
N TYR A 238 4.61 38.23 -3.94
CA TYR A 238 4.42 39.61 -3.48
C TYR A 238 5.34 40.58 -4.24
N SER A 239 4.82 41.17 -5.31
CA SER A 239 5.48 42.22 -6.07
C SER A 239 4.79 43.53 -5.72
N VAL A 240 5.50 44.33 -4.93
CA VAL A 240 5.21 45.75 -4.66
C VAL A 240 5.24 46.59 -5.95
N ASP A 241 5.52 45.98 -7.11
CA ASP A 241 5.53 46.60 -8.43
C ASP A 241 4.42 46.03 -9.34
N SER A 242 3.17 46.02 -8.87
CA SER A 242 2.00 46.41 -9.67
C SER A 242 0.73 46.40 -8.81
N ASN A 243 0.13 47.57 -8.64
CA ASN A 243 -1.12 47.84 -7.94
C ASN A 243 -2.16 46.70 -8.07
N LYS A 244 -2.52 46.06 -6.94
CA LYS A 244 -3.89 45.89 -6.41
C LYS A 244 -3.97 44.82 -5.30
N VAL A 245 -4.82 45.09 -4.32
CA VAL A 245 -5.52 44.09 -3.50
C VAL A 245 -6.97 44.11 -3.98
N GLY A 246 -7.47 42.98 -4.46
CA GLY A 246 -8.82 42.85 -5.00
C GLY A 246 -8.87 41.71 -6.01
N VAL A 247 -9.29 40.52 -5.55
CA VAL A 247 -9.69 39.44 -6.44
C VAL A 247 -11.19 39.63 -6.68
N GLU A 248 -11.60 39.94 -7.90
CA GLU A 248 -13.00 39.79 -8.30
C GLU A 248 -13.33 38.29 -8.26
N ALA A 249 -14.12 37.88 -7.26
CA ALA A 249 -14.74 36.56 -7.18
C ALA A 249 -16.23 36.72 -7.54
N GLU A 250 -16.71 35.91 -8.49
CA GLU A 250 -18.13 35.92 -8.87
C GLU A 250 -18.95 35.29 -7.72
N ALA A 251 -19.50 36.12 -6.84
CA ALA A 251 -20.53 35.65 -5.91
C ALA A 251 -21.78 35.25 -6.73
N LYS A 252 -21.98 33.95 -6.93
CA LYS A 252 -23.23 33.41 -7.51
C LYS A 252 -24.33 33.48 -6.46
N ALA A 253 -25.39 34.21 -6.78
CA ALA A 253 -26.62 34.25 -5.99
C ALA A 253 -27.23 32.83 -5.82
N GLY A 254 -27.51 32.46 -4.58
CA GLY A 254 -28.25 31.24 -4.24
C GLY A 254 -27.90 30.70 -2.85
N VAL A 255 -28.92 30.32 -2.08
CA VAL A 255 -28.83 29.68 -0.76
C VAL A 255 -27.81 28.54 -0.75
N SER A 256 -27.00 28.44 0.30
CA SER A 256 -26.31 27.25 0.81
C SER A 256 -25.65 27.55 2.17
N ALA A 257 -25.12 26.54 2.84
CA ALA A 257 -24.50 26.65 4.15
C ALA A 257 -22.99 26.87 4.06
N GLU A 258 -22.36 27.26 5.16
CA GLU A 258 -20.92 27.04 5.34
C GLU A 258 -20.67 25.55 5.63
N LEU A 259 -19.71 24.96 4.93
CA LEU A 259 -19.07 23.74 5.40
C LEU A 259 -17.62 23.72 4.94
N SER A 260 -16.70 23.70 5.90
CA SER A 260 -15.46 22.96 5.76
C SER A 260 -15.52 21.88 6.83
N LEU A 261 -15.53 20.63 6.42
CA LEU A 261 -15.31 19.52 7.33
C LEU A 261 -13.95 18.94 7.03
N THR A 262 -13.07 18.95 8.02
CA THR A 262 -11.93 18.07 7.97
C THR A 262 -12.30 16.72 8.56
N LEU A 263 -12.18 15.69 7.73
CA LEU A 263 -12.18 14.30 8.18
C LEU A 263 -10.94 14.06 9.06
N ALA A 264 -11.07 13.45 10.24
CA ALA A 264 -9.89 13.14 11.04
C ALA A 264 -8.96 12.16 10.29
N ALA A 265 -7.63 12.35 10.35
CA ALA A 265 -6.63 11.44 9.76
C ALA A 265 -6.93 9.95 10.05
N SER A 266 -7.24 9.63 11.31
CA SER A 266 -7.64 8.27 11.74
C SER A 266 -8.89 7.70 11.03
N ALA A 267 -9.81 8.56 10.58
CA ALA A 267 -11.00 8.17 9.83
C ALA A 267 -10.71 7.94 8.35
N THR A 268 -9.76 8.69 7.77
CA THR A 268 -9.23 8.41 6.43
C THR A 268 -8.63 6.99 6.40
N GLN A 269 -7.77 6.67 7.36
CA GLN A 269 -7.14 5.36 7.50
C GLN A 269 -8.19 4.24 7.66
N THR A 270 -9.11 4.36 8.63
CA THR A 270 -10.15 3.35 8.87
C THR A 270 -11.03 3.13 7.64
N SER A 271 -11.29 4.20 6.88
CA SER A 271 -12.07 4.14 5.65
C SER A 271 -11.34 3.41 4.53
N GLN A 272 -10.04 3.64 4.38
CA GLN A 272 -9.21 2.98 3.38
C GLN A 272 -8.98 1.50 3.72
N GLU A 273 -8.73 1.15 4.97
CA GLU A 273 -8.68 -0.25 5.42
C GLU A 273 -9.99 -0.99 5.09
N SER A 274 -11.13 -0.34 5.34
CA SER A 274 -12.45 -0.89 5.02
C SER A 274 -12.68 -1.01 3.50
N TYR A 275 -12.17 -0.07 2.70
CA TYR A 275 -12.17 -0.15 1.25
C TYR A 275 -11.36 -1.35 0.75
N GLN A 276 -10.13 -1.54 1.24
CA GLN A 276 -9.28 -2.66 0.82
C GLN A 276 -9.92 -4.01 1.16
N GLN A 277 -10.47 -4.14 2.38
CA GLN A 277 -11.22 -5.34 2.79
C GLN A 277 -12.45 -5.58 1.90
N ALA A 278 -13.20 -4.52 1.56
CA ALA A 278 -14.36 -4.63 0.68
C ALA A 278 -13.98 -5.04 -0.76
N VAL A 279 -12.90 -4.47 -1.31
CA VAL A 279 -12.39 -4.81 -2.64
C VAL A 279 -11.89 -6.25 -2.68
N GLN A 280 -11.06 -6.67 -1.72
CA GLN A 280 -10.57 -8.05 -1.61
C GLN A 280 -11.73 -9.03 -1.50
N THR A 281 -12.72 -8.72 -0.65
CA THR A 281 -13.95 -9.51 -0.50
C THR A 281 -14.69 -9.60 -1.83
N SER A 282 -14.80 -8.51 -2.60
CA SER A 282 -15.50 -8.50 -3.90
C SER A 282 -14.78 -9.27 -5.01
N ARG A 283 -13.46 -9.49 -4.90
CA ARG A 283 -12.65 -10.20 -5.90
C ARG A 283 -12.72 -11.73 -5.75
N GLU A 284 -13.20 -12.25 -4.63
CA GLU A 284 -13.39 -13.70 -4.45
C GLU A 284 -14.49 -14.26 -5.39
N GLN A 285 -14.28 -15.46 -5.93
CA GLN A 285 -15.20 -16.06 -6.90
C GLN A 285 -16.63 -16.20 -6.36
N GLY A 286 -17.60 -15.58 -7.04
CA GLY A 286 -19.03 -15.67 -6.73
C GLY A 286 -19.53 -14.61 -5.76
N ARG A 287 -18.98 -13.40 -5.80
CA ARG A 287 -19.44 -12.25 -5.00
C ARG A 287 -19.71 -11.03 -5.88
N SER A 288 -20.71 -10.23 -5.51
CA SER A 288 -21.11 -9.02 -6.24
C SER A 288 -21.53 -7.89 -5.29
N LEU A 289 -21.22 -6.64 -5.69
CA LEU A 289 -21.57 -5.41 -4.98
C LEU A 289 -23.07 -5.14 -5.08
N GLU A 290 -23.76 -5.05 -3.93
CA GLU A 290 -25.23 -4.97 -3.88
C GLU A 290 -25.73 -3.54 -3.62
N SER A 291 -25.27 -2.91 -2.52
CA SER A 291 -25.76 -1.59 -2.11
C SER A 291 -24.73 -0.84 -1.25
N GLY A 292 -24.68 0.49 -1.39
CA GLY A 292 -23.97 1.37 -0.47
C GLY A 292 -24.93 2.09 0.47
N THR A 293 -24.45 2.54 1.62
CA THR A 293 -25.22 3.35 2.56
C THR A 293 -24.33 4.41 3.19
N LEU A 294 -24.88 5.61 3.37
CA LEU A 294 -24.22 6.73 4.00
C LEU A 294 -25.01 7.15 5.23
N GLY A 295 -24.40 7.05 6.40
CA GLY A 295 -24.93 7.49 7.68
C GLY A 295 -24.23 8.74 8.19
N ILE A 296 -24.97 9.59 8.91
CA ILE A 296 -24.45 10.79 9.57
C ILE A 296 -24.94 10.88 11.01
N GLY A 297 -24.06 11.31 11.92
CA GLY A 297 -24.40 11.73 13.27
C GLY A 297 -24.03 13.20 13.49
N ILE A 298 -24.98 14.02 13.94
CA ILE A 298 -24.74 15.44 14.25
C ILE A 298 -25.40 15.87 15.56
N THR A 299 -24.79 16.79 16.27
CA THR A 299 -25.41 17.62 17.30
C THR A 299 -25.58 19.04 16.77
N VAL A 300 -26.62 19.73 17.24
CA VAL A 300 -26.95 21.08 16.82
C VAL A 300 -26.90 21.99 18.03
N ARG A 301 -26.05 23.00 18.01
CA ARG A 301 -25.96 24.05 19.04
C ARG A 301 -26.64 25.32 18.55
N ASN A 302 -27.22 26.11 19.45
CA ASN A 302 -27.55 27.50 19.16
C ASN A 302 -26.35 28.36 19.58
N ALA A 303 -25.59 28.86 18.61
CA ALA A 303 -24.44 29.73 18.82
C ALA A 303 -24.82 31.22 18.92
N GLY A 304 -26.07 31.56 18.60
CA GLY A 304 -26.57 32.92 18.63
C GLY A 304 -27.36 33.24 19.89
N ASP A 305 -27.92 34.44 19.90
CA ASP A 305 -28.60 35.00 21.07
C ASP A 305 -30.14 34.92 20.99
N VAL A 306 -30.66 34.39 19.88
CA VAL A 306 -32.10 34.21 19.65
C VAL A 306 -32.47 32.73 19.66
N SER A 307 -33.54 32.39 20.39
CA SER A 307 -34.08 31.03 20.44
C SER A 307 -34.78 30.65 19.13
N PHE A 308 -34.68 29.39 18.71
CA PHE A 308 -35.40 28.90 17.54
C PHE A 308 -35.86 27.46 17.69
N ASN A 309 -36.89 27.08 16.93
CA ASN A 309 -37.32 25.72 16.70
C ASN A 309 -36.83 25.27 15.31
N LEU A 310 -36.00 24.23 15.29
CA LEU A 310 -35.44 23.65 14.08
C LEU A 310 -36.34 22.56 13.52
N SER A 311 -36.79 22.73 12.28
CA SER A 311 -37.54 21.73 11.51
C SER A 311 -36.94 21.49 10.12
N ASP A 312 -37.32 20.36 9.51
CA ASP A 312 -36.96 19.98 8.14
C ASP A 312 -35.46 20.01 7.82
N LEU A 313 -34.61 19.83 8.83
CA LEU A 313 -33.16 19.75 8.67
C LEU A 313 -32.78 18.59 7.77
N ALA A 314 -32.14 18.90 6.67
CA ALA A 314 -31.53 17.95 5.76
C ALA A 314 -30.07 18.32 5.54
N ILE A 315 -29.22 17.32 5.39
CA ILE A 315 -27.80 17.48 5.07
C ILE A 315 -27.54 16.81 3.73
N THR A 316 -26.98 17.54 2.78
CA THR A 316 -26.62 17.02 1.47
C THR A 316 -25.15 16.62 1.48
N ALA A 317 -24.90 15.34 1.31
CA ALA A 317 -23.58 14.82 1.02
C ALA A 317 -23.20 15.21 -0.41
N ILE A 318 -22.07 15.86 -0.57
CA ILE A 318 -21.47 16.26 -1.83
C ILE A 318 -20.07 15.66 -1.95
N ARG A 319 -19.64 15.46 -3.18
CA ARG A 319 -18.32 14.96 -3.53
C ARG A 319 -17.56 15.99 -4.34
N ARG A 320 -16.36 16.35 -3.89
CA ARG A 320 -15.40 17.19 -4.63
C ARG A 320 -14.78 16.38 -5.77
N ASN A 321 -14.68 16.98 -6.95
CA ASN A 321 -13.98 16.37 -8.08
C ASN A 321 -12.46 16.50 -7.89
N LEU A 322 -11.74 15.39 -8.02
CA LEU A 322 -10.28 15.33 -7.86
C LEU A 322 -9.54 16.01 -9.02
N ASP A 323 -10.08 15.96 -10.24
CA ASP A 323 -9.46 16.57 -11.43
C ASP A 323 -9.73 18.09 -11.52
N ASP A 324 -10.81 18.54 -10.90
CA ASP A 324 -11.21 19.94 -10.85
C ASP A 324 -11.71 20.26 -9.44
N PRO A 325 -10.79 20.67 -8.54
CA PRO A 325 -11.10 20.88 -7.13
C PRO A 325 -12.11 22.00 -6.86
N THR A 326 -12.51 22.76 -7.89
CA THR A 326 -13.56 23.79 -7.83
C THR A 326 -14.97 23.24 -8.08
N ARG A 327 -15.10 21.98 -8.50
CA ARG A 327 -16.39 21.35 -8.85
C ARG A 327 -16.85 20.32 -7.83
N PHE A 328 -18.12 20.45 -7.44
CA PHE A 328 -18.80 19.53 -6.53
C PHE A 328 -19.95 18.79 -7.23
N SER A 329 -20.27 17.59 -6.75
CA SER A 329 -21.37 16.76 -7.24
C SER A 329 -22.17 16.20 -6.08
N THR A 330 -23.50 16.25 -6.15
CA THR A 330 -24.36 15.70 -5.08
C THR A 330 -24.28 14.18 -5.05
N VAL A 331 -24.05 13.62 -3.86
CA VAL A 331 -24.08 12.17 -3.58
C VAL A 331 -25.48 11.77 -3.13
N ALA A 332 -25.97 12.39 -2.04
CA ALA A 332 -27.28 12.10 -1.46
C ALA A 332 -27.73 13.22 -0.51
N THR A 333 -29.01 13.23 -0.11
CA THR A 333 -29.55 14.13 0.91
C THR A 333 -30.12 13.31 2.06
N LEU A 334 -29.70 13.63 3.28
CA LEU A 334 -30.02 12.95 4.53
C LEU A 334 -30.97 13.82 5.34
N SER A 335 -32.22 13.39 5.53
CA SER A 335 -33.21 14.10 6.35
C SER A 335 -33.09 13.70 7.82
N LEU A 336 -32.93 14.68 8.70
CA LEU A 336 -32.78 14.50 10.14
C LEU A 336 -34.10 14.72 10.90
N PRO A 337 -34.20 14.22 12.14
CA PRO A 337 -35.36 14.48 12.99
C PRO A 337 -35.60 15.99 13.21
N ALA A 338 -36.86 16.41 13.12
CA ALA A 338 -37.32 17.80 13.25
C ALA A 338 -37.97 18.09 14.61
N GLY A 339 -38.23 19.37 14.91
CA GLY A 339 -38.97 19.85 16.07
C GLY A 339 -38.12 20.09 17.32
N ILE A 340 -36.88 20.56 17.13
CA ILE A 340 -35.92 20.76 18.20
C ILE A 340 -35.91 22.24 18.57
N VAL A 341 -36.33 22.56 19.79
CA VAL A 341 -36.28 23.92 20.33
C VAL A 341 -34.94 24.12 21.04
N LEU A 342 -34.17 25.14 20.62
CA LEU A 342 -32.88 25.49 21.19
C LEU A 342 -32.88 26.97 21.63
N GLY A 343 -32.67 27.22 22.92
CA GLY A 343 -32.35 28.55 23.42
C GLY A 343 -30.86 28.90 23.22
N PRO A 344 -30.45 30.15 23.45
CA PRO A 344 -29.06 30.58 23.30
C PRO A 344 -28.09 29.69 24.08
N GLY A 345 -27.10 29.14 23.39
CA GLY A 345 -26.10 28.23 23.95
C GLY A 345 -26.56 26.77 24.14
N ASP A 346 -27.84 26.44 23.95
CA ASP A 346 -28.34 25.07 24.07
C ASP A 346 -27.76 24.17 22.97
N ILE A 347 -27.60 22.88 23.28
CA ILE A 347 -27.14 21.85 22.34
C ILE A 347 -28.19 20.74 22.28
N SER A 348 -28.54 20.29 21.07
CA SER A 348 -29.45 19.19 20.83
C SER A 348 -28.86 17.85 21.32
N GLY A 349 -29.72 16.85 21.47
CA GLY A 349 -29.25 15.46 21.47
C GLY A 349 -28.65 15.08 20.12
N LEU A 350 -27.95 13.93 20.08
CA LEU A 350 -27.39 13.39 18.84
C LEU A 350 -28.50 13.02 17.84
N LEU A 351 -28.50 13.67 16.69
CA LEU A 351 -29.37 13.42 15.54
C LEU A 351 -28.67 12.47 14.58
N ARG A 352 -29.43 11.55 13.99
CA ARG A 352 -28.91 10.55 13.04
C ARG A 352 -29.79 10.44 11.82
N ALA A 353 -29.16 10.29 10.66
CA ALA A 353 -29.83 10.00 9.41
C ALA A 353 -28.98 9.03 8.57
N GLU A 354 -29.65 8.28 7.71
CA GLU A 354 -29.01 7.27 6.86
C GLU A 354 -29.71 7.23 5.50
N VAL A 355 -28.94 7.11 4.42
CA VAL A 355 -29.45 7.12 3.04
C VAL A 355 -28.74 6.08 2.19
N ALA A 356 -29.49 5.36 1.36
CA ALA A 356 -28.92 4.41 0.41
C ALA A 356 -28.24 5.14 -0.75
N ILE A 357 -27.02 4.70 -1.09
CA ILE A 357 -26.23 5.23 -2.21
C ILE A 357 -25.76 4.07 -3.11
N PRO A 358 -25.42 4.33 -4.39
CA PRO A 358 -24.87 3.28 -5.26
C PRO A 358 -23.60 2.66 -4.66
N ALA A 359 -23.45 1.34 -4.76
CA ALA A 359 -22.33 0.62 -4.15
C ALA A 359 -20.96 1.07 -4.69
N ASN A 360 -20.87 1.40 -5.98
CA ASN A 360 -19.66 1.97 -6.58
C ASN A 360 -19.33 3.36 -6.03
N VAL A 361 -20.34 4.19 -5.76
CA VAL A 361 -20.12 5.53 -5.17
C VAL A 361 -19.66 5.39 -3.72
N ALA A 362 -20.24 4.45 -2.97
CA ALA A 362 -19.79 4.17 -1.60
C ALA A 362 -18.34 3.67 -1.57
N LEU A 363 -17.95 2.75 -2.47
CA LEU A 363 -16.56 2.31 -2.61
C LEU A 363 -15.61 3.46 -3.00
N GLU A 364 -16.00 4.28 -3.98
CA GLU A 364 -15.19 5.45 -4.39
C GLU A 364 -14.99 6.44 -3.24
N LEU A 365 -16.03 6.68 -2.43
CA LEU A 365 -15.94 7.53 -1.24
C LEU A 365 -15.14 6.87 -0.12
N MET A 366 -15.20 5.55 0.04
CA MET A 366 -14.36 4.86 1.03
C MET A 366 -12.87 4.93 0.67
N ALA A 367 -12.54 4.85 -0.63
CA ALA A 367 -11.18 4.98 -1.14
C ALA A 367 -10.64 6.41 -1.01
N ASN A 368 -11.50 7.42 -1.18
CA ASN A 368 -11.12 8.83 -1.12
C ASN A 368 -12.08 9.61 -0.21
N PRO A 369 -12.09 9.34 1.10
CA PRO A 369 -13.11 9.88 2.01
C PRO A 369 -12.95 11.39 2.22
N GLN A 370 -11.76 11.94 1.95
CA GLN A 370 -11.51 13.39 1.94
C GLN A 370 -12.27 14.15 0.83
N THR A 371 -12.77 13.44 -0.19
CA THR A 371 -13.62 14.04 -1.23
C THR A 371 -15.05 14.26 -0.76
N LEU A 372 -15.46 13.58 0.31
CA LEU A 372 -16.80 13.70 0.90
C LEU A 372 -16.88 14.97 1.74
N ALA A 373 -17.84 15.81 1.40
CA ALA A 373 -18.23 16.94 2.23
C ALA A 373 -19.76 16.90 2.41
N PHE A 374 -20.26 17.66 3.37
CA PHE A 374 -21.67 17.73 3.72
C PHE A 374 -22.16 19.18 3.77
N GLU A 375 -22.92 19.64 2.80
CA GLU A 375 -23.56 20.95 2.92
C GLU A 375 -24.92 20.80 3.62
N THR A 376 -25.40 21.83 4.34
CA THR A 376 -26.80 21.78 4.77
C THR A 376 -27.70 21.89 3.54
N GLY A 377 -28.67 20.99 3.45
CA GLY A 377 -29.75 21.04 2.48
C GLY A 377 -30.83 22.02 2.94
N THR A 378 -32.06 21.53 3.03
CA THR A 378 -33.19 22.32 3.56
C THR A 378 -33.14 22.37 5.08
N PHE A 379 -33.58 23.47 5.67
CA PHE A 379 -33.93 23.56 7.08
C PHE A 379 -34.86 24.75 7.27
N ASP A 380 -35.67 24.70 8.31
CA ASP A 380 -36.50 25.81 8.76
C ASP A 380 -36.14 26.14 10.20
N LEU A 381 -35.88 27.42 10.44
CA LEU A 381 -35.78 27.98 11.78
C LEU A 381 -37.07 28.73 12.04
N LEU A 382 -37.81 28.34 13.07
CA LEU A 382 -39.08 28.93 13.45
C LEU A 382 -38.91 29.67 14.78
N ASP A 383 -39.57 30.81 14.94
CA ASP A 383 -39.66 31.50 16.23
C ASP A 383 -40.71 30.84 17.16
N ASP A 384 -40.94 31.44 18.32
CA ASP A 384 -41.91 30.99 19.32
C ASP A 384 -43.38 31.11 18.88
N GLU A 385 -43.63 31.84 17.79
CA GLU A 385 -44.92 31.98 17.13
C GLU A 385 -45.06 31.07 15.88
N ASP A 386 -44.15 30.10 15.71
CA ASP A 386 -44.05 29.20 14.54
C ASP A 386 -43.83 29.94 13.19
N ARG A 387 -43.30 31.17 13.21
CA ARG A 387 -42.99 31.94 11.99
C ARG A 387 -41.58 31.62 11.54
N ASN A 388 -41.40 31.38 10.24
CA ASN A 388 -40.11 31.03 9.69
C ASN A 388 -39.18 32.26 9.57
N PHE A 389 -37.99 32.17 10.16
CA PHE A 389 -36.93 33.18 10.05
C PHE A 389 -36.45 33.39 8.60
N ALA A 390 -36.75 32.49 7.68
CA ALA A 390 -36.55 32.71 6.25
C ALA A 390 -37.27 33.97 5.74
N PHE A 391 -38.45 34.30 6.26
CA PHE A 391 -39.14 35.55 5.91
C PHE A 391 -38.48 36.77 6.56
N LEU A 392 -37.91 36.62 7.75
CA LEU A 392 -37.14 37.67 8.40
C LEU A 392 -35.92 38.02 7.55
N SER A 393 -35.24 37.01 7.00
CA SER A 393 -34.08 37.22 6.16
C SER A 393 -34.34 38.14 4.96
N GLU A 394 -35.56 38.19 4.39
CA GLU A 394 -35.87 39.12 3.30
C GLU A 394 -35.87 40.58 3.78
N VAL A 395 -36.50 40.83 4.93
CA VAL A 395 -36.55 42.15 5.57
C VAL A 395 -35.15 42.57 6.00
N THR A 396 -34.47 41.73 6.79
CA THR A 396 -33.09 41.98 7.25
C THR A 396 -32.15 42.21 6.07
N ASN A 397 -32.22 41.41 4.99
CA ASN A 397 -31.37 41.61 3.80
C ASN A 397 -31.65 42.93 3.08
N SER A 398 -32.88 43.44 3.14
CA SER A 398 -33.26 44.71 2.51
C SER A 398 -32.81 45.94 3.29
N GLN A 399 -32.44 45.77 4.57
CA GLN A 399 -31.99 46.85 5.45
C GLN A 399 -30.49 46.72 5.80
N THR A 400 -29.91 45.52 5.71
CA THR A 400 -28.53 45.23 6.12
C THR A 400 -27.63 44.75 4.99
N GLY A 401 -26.34 45.03 5.12
CA GLY A 401 -25.28 44.34 4.37
C GLY A 401 -24.56 43.32 5.26
N LEU A 402 -23.91 42.33 4.66
CA LEU A 402 -23.18 41.30 5.39
C LEU A 402 -21.68 41.61 5.43
N VAL A 403 -21.08 41.53 6.62
CA VAL A 403 -19.63 41.51 6.80
C VAL A 403 -19.19 40.17 7.38
N THR A 404 -18.24 39.53 6.70
CA THR A 404 -17.60 38.27 7.14
C THR A 404 -16.11 38.53 7.32
N ILE A 405 -15.56 38.12 8.46
CA ILE A 405 -14.16 38.31 8.84
C ILE A 405 -13.59 36.96 9.24
N GLU A 406 -12.48 36.57 8.63
CA GLU A 406 -11.79 35.32 8.94
C GLU A 406 -10.32 35.62 9.23
N TYR A 407 -9.85 35.12 10.38
CA TYR A 407 -8.57 35.51 10.96
C TYR A 407 -7.42 34.55 10.60
N GLY A 408 -7.62 33.64 9.63
CA GLY A 408 -6.62 32.67 9.17
C GLY A 408 -6.31 31.54 10.16
N ASN A 409 -7.05 31.44 11.27
CA ASN A 409 -6.86 30.45 12.33
C ASN A 409 -8.13 29.61 12.60
N GLY A 410 -9.05 29.58 11.64
CA GLY A 410 -10.37 28.96 11.78
C GLY A 410 -11.42 29.84 12.47
N ASN A 411 -11.06 30.95 13.11
CA ASN A 411 -12.04 31.87 13.68
C ASN A 411 -12.71 32.71 12.57
N VAL A 412 -14.04 32.63 12.51
CA VAL A 412 -14.87 33.40 11.59
C VAL A 412 -15.86 34.24 12.39
N VAL A 413 -15.88 35.55 12.14
CA VAL A 413 -16.88 36.49 12.67
C VAL A 413 -17.78 36.92 11.53
N ARG A 414 -19.10 36.86 11.75
CA ARG A 414 -20.09 37.19 10.74
C ARG A 414 -21.22 38.02 11.31
N LYS A 415 -21.43 39.20 10.74
CA LYS A 415 -22.40 40.19 11.25
C LYS A 415 -23.13 40.84 10.10
N ARG A 416 -24.46 40.95 10.22
CA ARG A 416 -25.28 41.78 9.36
C ARG A 416 -25.36 43.15 9.98
N VAL A 417 -25.12 44.17 9.18
CA VAL A 417 -25.00 45.54 9.64
C VAL A 417 -26.01 46.41 8.92
N ALA A 418 -26.79 47.20 9.66
CA ALA A 418 -27.76 48.14 9.11
C ALA A 418 -27.09 49.14 8.15
N THR A 419 -27.74 49.39 7.01
CA THR A 419 -27.19 50.25 5.93
C THR A 419 -28.09 51.43 5.57
N ASN A 420 -29.28 51.46 6.16
CA ASN A 420 -30.36 52.44 6.06
C ASN A 420 -30.21 53.66 6.98
N VAL A 421 -29.09 53.75 7.70
CA VAL A 421 -28.82 54.79 8.72
C VAL A 421 -28.12 56.03 8.17
N ARG A 422 -27.78 56.05 6.87
CA ARG A 422 -27.13 57.19 6.20
C ARG A 422 -27.82 57.56 4.92
N ARG A 423 -28.00 58.87 4.72
CA ARG A 423 -28.70 59.43 3.57
C ARG A 423 -27.97 60.62 2.97
N VAL A 424 -28.07 60.77 1.66
CA VAL A 424 -27.55 61.93 0.91
C VAL A 424 -28.58 62.32 -0.15
N GLY A 425 -29.19 63.49 -0.01
CA GLY A 425 -30.23 63.96 -0.93
C GLY A 425 -31.43 63.01 -0.95
N GLY A 426 -31.83 62.54 0.24
CA GLY A 426 -33.00 61.67 0.43
C GLY A 426 -32.79 60.19 0.11
N GLN A 427 -31.62 59.81 -0.44
CA GLN A 427 -31.33 58.43 -0.80
C GLN A 427 -30.47 57.75 0.24
N ILE A 428 -30.83 56.52 0.63
CA ILE A 428 -29.98 55.65 1.44
C ILE A 428 -28.68 55.37 0.68
N VAL A 429 -27.53 55.70 1.29
CA VAL A 429 -26.22 55.56 0.65
C VAL A 429 -25.42 54.35 1.13
N GLY A 430 -25.79 53.72 2.24
CA GLY A 430 -25.01 52.66 2.89
C GLY A 430 -24.00 53.20 3.90
N VAL A 431 -23.22 52.31 4.51
CA VAL A 431 -22.25 52.64 5.56
C VAL A 431 -20.83 52.29 5.09
N PRO A 432 -19.85 53.22 5.18
CA PRO A 432 -18.45 52.92 4.88
C PRO A 432 -17.88 51.83 5.79
N LEU A 433 -17.05 50.95 5.23
CA LEU A 433 -16.47 49.82 5.94
C LEU A 433 -15.63 50.26 7.15
N GLY A 434 -14.99 51.43 7.09
CA GLY A 434 -14.25 51.97 8.23
C GLY A 434 -15.13 52.13 9.48
N GLU A 435 -16.32 52.72 9.31
CA GLU A 435 -17.31 52.91 10.37
C GLU A 435 -17.97 51.60 10.78
N VAL A 436 -18.26 50.72 9.82
CA VAL A 436 -18.75 49.36 10.14
C VAL A 436 -17.77 48.66 11.08
N LEU A 437 -16.48 48.69 10.78
CA LEU A 437 -15.47 48.04 11.61
C LEU A 437 -15.31 48.74 12.96
N THR A 438 -15.12 50.06 13.02
CA THR A 438 -14.79 50.74 14.29
C THR A 438 -15.99 51.03 15.15
N ASP A 439 -17.03 51.62 14.58
CA ASP A 439 -18.09 52.28 15.32
C ASP A 439 -19.23 51.30 15.61
N ILE A 440 -19.49 50.36 14.69
CA ILE A 440 -20.54 49.35 14.84
C ILE A 440 -20.00 48.05 15.43
N LEU A 441 -18.98 47.45 14.82
CA LEU A 441 -18.44 46.16 15.27
C LEU A 441 -17.43 46.29 16.41
N GLY A 442 -16.92 47.49 16.70
CA GLY A 442 -15.93 47.69 17.76
C GLY A 442 -14.57 47.04 17.47
N LEU A 443 -14.20 46.95 16.19
CA LEU A 443 -12.99 46.33 15.64
C LEU A 443 -12.03 47.40 15.09
N PRO A 444 -11.10 47.93 15.89
CA PRO A 444 -10.07 48.84 15.41
C PRO A 444 -9.23 48.19 14.30
N PHE A 445 -8.84 48.97 13.31
CA PHE A 445 -8.03 48.52 12.19
C PHE A 445 -6.90 49.50 11.86
N GLU A 446 -5.88 49.00 11.18
CA GLU A 446 -4.81 49.84 10.62
C GLU A 446 -4.71 49.61 9.10
N THR A 447 -4.26 50.65 8.40
CA THR A 447 -4.05 50.61 6.95
C THR A 447 -2.67 51.10 6.55
N ALA A 448 -2.16 50.61 5.41
CA ALA A 448 -0.98 51.16 4.76
C ALA A 448 -1.32 51.71 3.37
N ASN A 449 -0.66 52.81 2.98
CA ASN A 449 -0.88 53.41 1.66
C ASN A 449 -0.01 52.73 0.60
N VAL A 450 -0.63 51.97 -0.29
CA VAL A 450 0.03 51.24 -1.40
C VAL A 450 -0.72 51.55 -2.71
N GLY A 451 -0.77 52.83 -3.09
CA GLY A 451 -1.60 53.30 -4.22
C GLY A 451 -3.08 53.47 -3.88
N GLY A 452 -3.42 53.26 -2.61
CA GLY A 452 -4.71 53.36 -1.90
C GLY A 452 -4.47 52.79 -0.48
N ASN A 453 -5.28 53.14 0.52
CA ASN A 453 -5.13 52.55 1.86
C ASN A 453 -5.65 51.10 1.84
N VAL A 454 -4.78 50.14 2.16
CA VAL A 454 -5.11 48.71 2.27
C VAL A 454 -5.07 48.28 3.72
N LEU A 455 -5.95 47.34 4.10
CA LEU A 455 -6.02 46.79 5.45
C LEU A 455 -4.71 46.05 5.79
N THR A 456 -4.13 46.36 6.94
CA THR A 456 -2.89 45.73 7.42
C THR A 456 -3.01 45.11 8.80
N SER A 457 -3.98 45.53 9.60
CA SER A 457 -4.29 44.85 10.84
C SER A 457 -5.76 45.03 11.23
N LEU A 458 -6.28 44.05 11.96
CA LEU A 458 -7.60 44.11 12.58
C LEU A 458 -7.46 43.63 14.03
N LEU A 459 -8.03 44.39 14.97
CA LEU A 459 -7.98 44.12 16.39
C LEU A 459 -9.36 43.68 16.87
N ASP A 460 -9.50 42.39 17.21
CA ASP A 460 -10.70 41.88 17.86
C ASP A 460 -10.39 41.57 19.33
N GLN A 461 -11.01 42.34 20.24
CA GLN A 461 -10.83 42.15 21.69
C GLN A 461 -11.45 40.84 22.21
N GLN A 462 -12.34 40.20 21.44
CA GLN A 462 -13.00 38.94 21.78
C GLN A 462 -12.28 37.72 21.19
N ALA A 463 -11.64 37.84 20.01
CA ALA A 463 -10.94 36.72 19.36
C ALA A 463 -9.47 36.53 19.78
N GLY A 464 -8.84 37.51 20.46
CA GLY A 464 -7.46 37.39 20.97
C GLY A 464 -6.55 38.58 20.63
N ALA A 465 -5.27 38.31 20.39
CA ALA A 465 -4.28 39.35 20.03
C ALA A 465 -4.54 39.93 18.62
N PRO A 466 -4.09 41.17 18.32
CA PRO A 466 -4.19 41.77 16.99
C PRO A 466 -3.68 40.83 15.89
N VAL A 467 -4.47 40.63 14.84
CA VAL A 467 -4.00 39.92 13.64
C VAL A 467 -3.52 40.97 12.65
N ALA A 468 -2.20 41.13 12.58
CA ALA A 468 -1.52 42.04 11.70
C ALA A 468 -0.78 41.28 10.59
N ASN A 469 -0.57 41.93 9.45
CA ASN A 469 0.38 41.44 8.45
C ASN A 469 1.74 41.26 9.13
N GLY A 470 2.33 40.07 8.99
CA GLY A 470 3.65 39.79 9.50
C GLY A 470 4.75 40.45 8.66
N ASP A 471 5.96 40.49 9.19
CA ASP A 471 7.14 40.99 8.46
C ASP A 471 7.61 40.01 7.34
N SER A 472 7.05 38.80 7.29
CA SER A 472 7.40 37.75 6.32
C SER A 472 6.52 37.84 5.06
N PRO A 473 7.09 37.65 3.85
CA PRO A 473 6.28 37.45 2.64
C PRO A 473 5.38 36.22 2.84
N GLY A 474 4.08 36.35 2.55
CA GLY A 474 3.10 35.27 2.77
C GLY A 474 1.96 35.61 3.74
N THR A 475 2.03 36.74 4.46
CA THR A 475 0.95 37.19 5.38
C THR A 475 0.29 38.49 4.93
N PHE A 476 -1.03 38.46 4.68
CA PHE A 476 -1.78 39.67 4.33
C PHE A 476 -3.28 39.53 4.52
N TRP A 477 -3.93 40.65 4.86
CA TRP A 477 -5.37 40.80 4.72
C TRP A 477 -5.79 40.99 3.26
N THR A 478 -6.85 40.32 2.84
CA THR A 478 -7.53 40.54 1.55
C THR A 478 -9.00 40.90 1.77
N VAL A 479 -9.52 41.74 0.89
CA VAL A 479 -10.92 42.21 0.91
C VAL A 479 -11.59 41.79 -0.38
N LEU A 480 -12.74 41.14 -0.26
CA LEU A 480 -13.57 40.72 -1.39
C LEU A 480 -14.97 41.29 -1.18
N VAL A 481 -15.61 41.65 -2.28
CA VAL A 481 -16.89 42.32 -2.27
C VAL A 481 -17.84 41.66 -3.27
N SER A 482 -19.13 41.65 -2.95
CA SER A 482 -20.17 41.10 -3.82
C SER A 482 -20.32 41.90 -5.12
N ASN A 483 -20.87 41.26 -6.16
CA ASN A 483 -21.17 41.86 -7.46
C ASN A 483 -22.21 43.00 -7.32
N GLY A 484 -21.72 44.22 -7.12
CA GLY A 484 -22.55 45.41 -6.86
C GLY A 484 -21.74 46.57 -6.27
N ILE A 485 -20.70 46.22 -5.49
CA ILE A 485 -19.77 47.17 -4.91
C ILE A 485 -18.74 47.58 -5.96
N ALA A 486 -18.77 48.85 -6.36
CA ALA A 486 -17.81 49.40 -7.31
C ALA A 486 -16.46 49.62 -6.63
N PHE A 487 -15.47 48.77 -6.94
CA PHE A 487 -14.09 48.92 -6.49
C PHE A 487 -13.23 49.45 -7.65
N THR A 488 -12.58 50.60 -7.48
CA THR A 488 -11.69 51.20 -8.50
C THR A 488 -10.28 51.39 -7.99
N ASP A 489 -9.31 51.51 -8.90
CA ASP A 489 -7.89 51.64 -8.56
C ASP A 489 -7.63 52.84 -7.64
N GLY A 490 -7.15 52.55 -6.42
CA GLY A 490 -6.84 53.55 -5.39
C GLY A 490 -7.98 53.90 -4.44
N THR A 491 -9.07 53.11 -4.45
CA THR A 491 -10.08 53.16 -3.39
C THR A 491 -9.45 52.73 -2.07
N ASN A 492 -9.64 53.53 -1.02
CA ASN A 492 -9.21 53.17 0.32
C ASN A 492 -10.17 52.12 0.91
N VAL A 493 -9.66 51.15 1.66
CA VAL A 493 -10.48 50.07 2.23
C VAL A 493 -11.58 50.61 3.15
N GLU A 494 -11.30 51.67 3.91
CA GLU A 494 -12.25 52.32 4.80
C GLU A 494 -13.40 53.04 4.08
N ASP A 495 -13.19 53.40 2.80
CA ASP A 495 -14.17 54.11 1.97
C ASP A 495 -15.09 53.15 1.20
N ILE A 496 -14.88 51.82 1.30
CA ILE A 496 -15.76 50.83 0.66
C ILE A 496 -17.12 50.89 1.33
N VAL A 497 -18.16 51.24 0.58
CA VAL A 497 -19.52 51.40 1.12
C VAL A 497 -20.27 50.07 1.07
N LEU A 498 -20.76 49.63 2.23
CA LEU A 498 -21.65 48.49 2.38
C LEU A 498 -23.11 48.94 2.22
N LYS A 499 -23.85 48.35 1.28
CA LYS A 499 -25.29 48.60 1.09
C LYS A 499 -26.13 47.36 1.37
N ALA A 500 -27.44 47.58 1.44
CA ALA A 500 -28.43 46.54 1.65
C ALA A 500 -28.27 45.38 0.65
N GLY A 501 -28.19 44.16 1.18
CA GLY A 501 -28.02 42.93 0.42
C GLY A 501 -26.63 42.68 -0.15
N GLU A 502 -25.70 43.62 -0.01
CA GLU A 502 -24.31 43.44 -0.42
C GLU A 502 -23.52 42.68 0.65
N GLU A 503 -22.43 42.04 0.24
CA GLU A 503 -21.55 41.25 1.11
C GLU A 503 -20.09 41.71 0.97
N ILE A 504 -19.40 41.85 2.10
CA ILE A 504 -17.97 42.12 2.21
C ILE A 504 -17.31 40.99 3.00
N TYR A 505 -16.18 40.49 2.47
CA TYR A 505 -15.37 39.46 3.08
C TYR A 505 -13.97 39.99 3.37
N LEU A 506 -13.52 39.83 4.61
CA LEU A 506 -12.17 40.12 5.07
C LEU A 506 -11.50 38.80 5.43
N PHE A 507 -10.40 38.49 4.75
CA PHE A 507 -9.70 37.21 4.89
C PHE A 507 -8.25 37.48 5.25
N TYR A 508 -7.76 36.87 6.32
CA TYR A 508 -6.35 36.89 6.64
C TYR A 508 -5.67 35.65 6.06
N LEU A 509 -4.85 35.86 5.04
CA LEU A 509 -4.04 34.82 4.42
C LEU A 509 -2.67 34.81 5.09
N ARG A 510 -2.22 33.63 5.50
CA ARG A 510 -0.88 33.38 6.01
C ARG A 510 -0.36 32.07 5.43
N ASP A 511 0.89 32.09 5.01
CA ASP A 511 1.69 30.95 4.56
C ASP A 511 3.08 31.22 5.14
N GLN A 512 3.35 30.67 6.33
CA GLN A 512 4.51 31.04 7.13
C GLN A 512 5.76 30.21 6.80
N ASP A 513 5.62 29.01 6.26
CA ASP A 513 6.73 28.19 5.76
C ASP A 513 7.00 28.36 4.26
N GLY A 514 6.08 28.95 3.51
CA GLY A 514 6.23 29.28 2.09
C GLY A 514 6.06 28.08 1.16
N ASP A 515 5.40 27.01 1.60
CA ASP A 515 5.15 25.81 0.78
C ASP A 515 3.97 25.99 -0.20
N GLY A 516 3.16 27.04 0.01
CA GLY A 516 2.00 27.39 -0.81
C GLY A 516 0.67 26.87 -0.29
N LEU A 517 0.65 26.20 0.85
CA LEU A 517 -0.52 25.82 1.62
C LEU A 517 -0.77 26.90 2.68
N TYR A 518 -1.90 27.60 2.60
CA TYR A 518 -2.18 28.67 3.56
C TYR A 518 -2.63 28.10 4.91
N ALA A 519 -2.36 28.80 6.01
CA ALA A 519 -2.72 28.49 7.40
C ALA A 519 -4.11 27.88 7.62
N ARG A 520 -5.13 28.31 6.84
CA ARG A 520 -6.46 27.71 6.89
C ARG A 520 -6.51 26.33 6.27
N GLU A 521 -5.88 26.16 5.11
CA GLU A 521 -5.72 24.86 4.48
C GLU A 521 -4.88 23.96 5.39
N GLU A 522 -3.82 24.48 6.00
CA GLU A 522 -3.00 23.70 6.94
C GLU A 522 -3.74 23.31 8.22
N PHE A 523 -4.49 24.23 8.82
CA PHE A 523 -5.42 23.91 9.89
C PHE A 523 -6.41 22.83 9.47
N THR A 524 -6.86 22.87 8.20
CA THR A 524 -7.70 21.82 7.62
C THR A 524 -6.92 20.51 7.62
N TYR A 525 -5.72 20.41 7.07
CA TYR A 525 -4.98 19.14 6.97
C TYR A 525 -4.19 18.75 8.23
N ARG A 526 -4.26 19.56 9.30
CA ARG A 526 -3.49 19.43 10.56
C ARG A 526 -1.98 19.47 10.36
N THR A 527 -1.57 20.18 9.33
CA THR A 527 -0.16 20.48 9.07
C THR A 527 0.25 21.72 9.85
N ASP A 528 1.54 21.87 10.08
CA ASP A 528 2.13 22.96 10.84
C ASP A 528 2.59 24.06 9.88
N ASP A 529 1.89 25.20 9.87
CA ASP A 529 2.19 26.46 9.14
C ASP A 529 3.59 27.03 9.39
N THR A 530 4.39 26.39 10.23
CA THR A 530 5.79 26.74 10.45
C THR A 530 6.77 25.73 9.85
N MET A 531 6.28 24.65 9.24
CA MET A 531 7.02 23.52 8.72
C MET A 531 6.39 23.03 7.41
N ALA A 532 7.04 23.33 6.28
CA ALA A 532 6.58 22.93 4.94
C ALA A 532 6.39 21.42 4.72
N ASP A 533 6.84 20.59 5.65
CA ASP A 533 6.82 19.13 5.62
C ASP A 533 6.61 18.74 7.09
N THR A 534 5.34 18.51 7.46
CA THR A 534 4.91 18.41 8.86
C THR A 534 5.43 17.14 9.52
N ASP A 535 5.48 16.03 8.79
CA ASP A 535 5.91 14.74 9.31
C ASP A 535 7.40 14.43 9.04
N GLY A 536 8.04 15.19 8.15
CA GLY A 536 9.46 15.14 7.87
C GLY A 536 9.88 14.01 6.94
N ASP A 537 8.98 13.49 6.11
CA ASP A 537 9.24 12.37 5.19
C ASP A 537 9.93 12.80 3.88
N GLY A 538 9.91 14.10 3.57
CA GLY A 538 10.53 14.71 2.39
C GLY A 538 9.56 15.08 1.27
N ILE A 539 8.26 14.87 1.42
CA ILE A 539 7.19 15.50 0.63
C ILE A 539 6.68 16.72 1.41
N SER A 540 6.36 17.82 0.72
CA SER A 540 5.79 18.99 1.41
C SER A 540 4.29 18.82 1.61
N ASP A 541 3.73 19.44 2.65
CA ASP A 541 2.30 19.40 2.97
C ASP A 541 1.45 19.84 1.75
N TYR A 542 1.87 20.90 1.06
CA TYR A 542 1.30 21.32 -0.22
C TYR A 542 1.31 20.21 -1.28
N ASP A 543 2.44 19.51 -1.46
CA ASP A 543 2.57 18.48 -2.49
C ASP A 543 1.68 17.28 -2.14
N GLU A 544 1.60 16.87 -0.88
CA GLU A 544 0.76 15.76 -0.42
C GLU A 544 -0.73 16.05 -0.56
N VAL A 545 -1.13 17.32 -0.45
CA VAL A 545 -2.54 17.73 -0.38
C VAL A 545 -3.07 18.30 -1.71
N ARG A 546 -2.24 18.94 -2.52
CA ARG A 546 -2.63 19.62 -3.77
C ARG A 546 -2.08 18.95 -5.00
N VAL A 547 -0.87 18.38 -4.90
CA VAL A 547 -0.20 17.75 -6.03
C VAL A 547 -0.52 16.28 -6.05
N GLY A 548 0.02 15.46 -5.15
CA GLY A 548 -0.09 14.01 -5.20
C GLY A 548 0.55 13.43 -6.48
N TRP A 549 0.62 12.11 -6.57
CA TRP A 549 1.18 11.44 -7.75
C TRP A 549 0.17 10.49 -8.39
N SER A 550 0.45 10.10 -9.63
CA SER A 550 -0.38 9.15 -10.35
C SER A 550 0.21 7.76 -10.22
N VAL A 551 -0.56 6.84 -9.64
CA VAL A 551 -0.27 5.40 -9.65
C VAL A 551 -0.76 4.82 -10.98
N MET A 552 0.11 4.09 -11.70
CA MET A 552 -0.20 3.55 -13.03
C MET A 552 -0.34 2.03 -13.01
N ASP A 553 -1.34 1.54 -13.76
CA ASP A 553 -1.50 0.17 -14.31
C ASP A 553 -1.05 -1.01 -13.43
N MET A 554 -2.00 -1.52 -12.61
CA MET A 554 -1.79 -2.63 -11.66
C MET A 554 -2.62 -3.87 -11.97
N GLY A 555 -2.93 -4.14 -13.25
CA GLY A 555 -3.72 -5.32 -13.65
C GLY A 555 -5.20 -5.32 -13.19
N VAL A 556 -5.64 -4.34 -12.40
CA VAL A 556 -7.04 -4.15 -11.96
C VAL A 556 -7.50 -2.75 -12.34
N ALA A 557 -8.62 -2.61 -13.07
CA ALA A 557 -9.20 -1.30 -13.39
C ALA A 557 -9.89 -0.69 -12.15
N PRO A 558 -9.89 0.66 -11.96
CA PRO A 558 -9.61 1.70 -12.96
C PRO A 558 -8.40 2.58 -12.59
N TYR A 559 -7.23 2.29 -13.16
CA TYR A 559 -6.02 3.13 -13.10
C TYR A 559 -5.67 3.72 -14.49
N PRO A 560 -4.99 4.87 -14.58
CA PRO A 560 -4.31 5.59 -13.50
C PRO A 560 -5.24 6.34 -12.55
N GLN A 561 -4.86 6.39 -11.26
CA GLN A 561 -5.51 7.22 -10.24
C GLN A 561 -4.46 8.13 -9.60
N ARG A 562 -4.87 9.36 -9.27
CA ARG A 562 -4.05 10.27 -8.50
C ARG A 562 -4.28 10.01 -7.01
N VAL A 563 -3.20 9.79 -6.28
CA VAL A 563 -3.18 9.45 -4.84
C VAL A 563 -2.54 10.59 -4.05
N TYR A 564 -2.92 10.69 -2.78
CA TYR A 564 -2.53 11.75 -1.86
C TYR A 564 -2.27 11.11 -0.49
N PRO A 565 -1.02 11.15 0.03
CA PRO A 565 -0.68 10.65 1.36
C PRO A 565 -1.28 11.50 2.49
N ASP A 566 -1.11 11.06 3.74
CA ASP A 566 -1.47 11.80 4.95
C ASP A 566 -0.28 12.65 5.40
N PRO A 567 -0.34 13.99 5.30
CA PRO A 567 0.80 14.89 5.55
C PRO A 567 1.23 14.98 7.02
N THR A 568 0.64 14.15 7.89
CA THR A 568 1.00 14.08 9.30
C THR A 568 1.65 12.75 9.67
N ARG A 569 1.96 11.90 8.68
CA ARG A 569 2.48 10.55 8.84
C ARG A 569 3.48 10.20 7.74
N THR A 570 4.72 9.99 8.16
CA THR A 570 5.81 9.54 7.27
C THR A 570 5.61 8.19 6.53
N ASP A 571 4.54 7.47 6.83
CA ASP A 571 4.19 6.14 6.33
C ASP A 571 2.68 5.99 6.54
N THR A 572 1.92 6.34 5.50
CA THR A 572 0.47 6.53 5.54
C THR A 572 -0.25 5.20 5.81
N ASP A 573 0.14 4.12 5.16
CA ASP A 573 -0.50 2.80 5.32
C ASP A 573 0.20 1.85 6.31
N GLY A 574 1.40 2.18 6.76
CA GLY A 574 2.13 1.48 7.81
C GLY A 574 2.80 0.19 7.36
N ASP A 575 3.04 0.01 6.06
CA ASP A 575 3.68 -1.19 5.50
C ASP A 575 5.22 -1.21 5.69
N GLY A 576 5.80 -0.06 6.06
CA GLY A 576 7.23 0.14 6.28
C GLY A 576 7.99 0.83 5.13
N LEU A 577 7.31 1.22 4.05
CA LEU A 577 7.79 2.10 2.98
C LEU A 577 7.24 3.51 3.27
N SER A 578 8.08 4.54 3.28
CA SER A 578 7.60 5.91 3.53
C SER A 578 6.93 6.50 2.29
N ASP A 579 6.02 7.44 2.45
CA ASP A 579 5.24 8.02 1.35
C ASP A 579 6.15 8.66 0.27
N ALA A 580 7.26 9.29 0.68
CA ALA A 580 8.33 9.75 -0.22
C ALA A 580 8.97 8.64 -1.07
N ASP A 581 9.20 7.46 -0.49
CA ASP A 581 9.75 6.28 -1.18
C ASP A 581 8.68 5.64 -2.09
N GLU A 582 7.42 5.65 -1.66
CA GLU A 582 6.27 5.19 -2.45
C GLU A 582 6.02 6.06 -3.67
N MET A 583 6.08 7.38 -3.52
CA MET A 583 6.03 8.31 -4.64
C MET A 583 7.14 8.03 -5.67
N ALA A 584 8.32 7.63 -5.20
CA ALA A 584 9.44 7.26 -6.07
C ALA A 584 9.26 5.87 -6.72
N ALA A 585 8.67 4.92 -6.00
CA ALA A 585 8.33 3.58 -6.51
C ALA A 585 7.10 3.60 -7.43
N GLY A 586 6.26 4.63 -7.32
CA GLY A 586 4.98 4.75 -8.02
C GLY A 586 3.85 3.97 -7.37
N THR A 587 4.00 3.56 -6.10
CA THR A 587 3.02 2.80 -5.32
C THR A 587 1.95 3.70 -4.70
N ASP A 588 0.83 3.12 -4.23
CA ASP A 588 -0.28 3.85 -3.61
C ASP A 588 -0.05 3.94 -2.09
N PRO A 589 0.18 5.13 -1.52
CA PRO A 589 0.58 5.32 -0.12
C PRO A 589 -0.49 4.95 0.91
N ARG A 590 -1.63 4.49 0.42
CA ARG A 590 -2.80 4.11 1.21
C ARG A 590 -3.10 2.62 1.00
N ASN A 591 -2.16 1.89 0.42
CA ASN A 591 -2.29 0.49 0.07
C ASN A 591 -0.96 -0.26 0.22
N ALA A 592 -0.82 -0.89 1.38
CA ALA A 592 0.37 -1.63 1.80
C ALA A 592 0.82 -2.77 0.86
N ASP A 593 0.01 -3.12 -0.15
CA ASP A 593 0.23 -4.13 -1.19
C ASP A 593 -0.42 -3.59 -2.47
N THR A 594 0.32 -2.73 -3.16
CA THR A 594 -0.20 -1.86 -4.22
C THR A 594 -0.81 -2.67 -5.37
N ASP A 595 -0.13 -3.70 -5.84
CA ASP A 595 -0.58 -4.56 -6.93
C ASP A 595 -1.50 -5.72 -6.48
N GLY A 596 -1.57 -5.99 -5.17
CA GLY A 596 -2.52 -6.90 -4.55
C GLY A 596 -2.13 -8.37 -4.68
N GLU A 597 -0.84 -8.68 -4.79
CA GLU A 597 -0.33 -10.05 -4.87
C GLU A 597 0.02 -10.69 -3.51
N GLY A 598 -0.11 -9.93 -2.43
CA GLY A 598 0.00 -10.39 -1.04
C GLY A 598 1.39 -10.22 -0.43
N ILE A 599 2.27 -9.46 -1.07
CA ILE A 599 3.58 -9.03 -0.56
C ILE A 599 3.47 -7.53 -0.29
N LEU A 600 4.04 -7.06 0.83
CA LEU A 600 4.01 -5.64 1.12
C LEU A 600 4.93 -4.89 0.18
N ASP A 601 4.59 -3.66 -0.21
CA ASP A 601 5.41 -2.85 -1.13
C ASP A 601 6.83 -2.66 -0.59
N SER A 602 6.96 -2.50 0.73
CA SER A 602 8.26 -2.43 1.42
C SER A 602 9.15 -3.68 1.29
N GLN A 603 8.56 -4.82 0.91
CA GLN A 603 9.20 -6.12 0.77
C GLN A 603 9.17 -6.65 -0.67
N ASP A 604 8.50 -5.93 -1.57
CA ASP A 604 8.33 -6.33 -2.96
C ASP A 604 9.45 -5.77 -3.85
N PRO A 605 10.18 -6.61 -4.60
CA PRO A 605 11.12 -6.13 -5.62
C PRO A 605 10.46 -5.43 -6.82
N ASP A 606 9.17 -5.66 -7.08
CA ASP A 606 8.39 -5.11 -8.19
C ASP A 606 6.93 -4.80 -7.76
N PRO A 607 6.72 -3.84 -6.83
CA PRO A 607 5.43 -3.57 -6.15
C PRO A 607 4.27 -3.07 -7.04
N LEU A 608 4.48 -3.05 -8.36
CA LEU A 608 3.49 -2.65 -9.36
C LEU A 608 3.15 -3.77 -10.35
N ASP A 609 3.80 -4.94 -10.24
CA ASP A 609 3.61 -6.06 -11.15
C ASP A 609 2.96 -7.26 -10.45
N PRO A 610 1.62 -7.41 -10.52
CA PRO A 610 0.88 -8.51 -9.87
C PRO A 610 1.14 -9.88 -10.52
N LEU A 611 2.10 -9.97 -11.46
CA LEU A 611 2.51 -11.16 -12.18
C LEU A 611 3.88 -11.67 -11.73
N VAL A 612 4.39 -11.27 -10.56
CA VAL A 612 5.53 -11.93 -9.92
C VAL A 612 5.00 -12.98 -8.94
N PRO A 613 4.61 -14.19 -9.40
CA PRO A 613 4.11 -15.21 -8.49
C PRO A 613 5.14 -15.48 -7.39
N VAL A 614 4.64 -15.56 -6.14
CA VAL A 614 5.37 -16.00 -4.94
C VAL A 614 6.37 -17.07 -5.37
N ASN A 615 7.67 -16.80 -5.17
CA ASN A 615 8.70 -17.72 -5.62
C ASN A 615 8.49 -19.12 -5.03
N GLN A 616 8.11 -20.07 -5.88
CA GLN A 616 7.92 -21.46 -5.47
C GLN A 616 9.23 -22.18 -5.69
N ALA A 617 9.86 -22.62 -4.59
CA ALA A 617 11.09 -23.38 -4.68
C ALA A 617 10.94 -24.59 -5.64
N PRO A 618 12.00 -24.98 -6.37
CA PRO A 618 11.96 -26.08 -7.32
C PRO A 618 11.43 -27.38 -6.71
N VAL A 619 10.75 -28.21 -7.50
CA VAL A 619 10.19 -29.48 -7.02
C VAL A 619 11.11 -30.63 -7.39
N ILE A 620 11.50 -31.45 -6.40
CA ILE A 620 12.21 -32.72 -6.63
C ILE A 620 11.18 -33.80 -6.98
N ASP A 621 10.97 -34.04 -8.28
CA ASP A 621 9.98 -35.00 -8.80
C ASP A 621 10.34 -36.46 -8.55
N ALA A 622 11.65 -36.75 -8.63
CA ALA A 622 12.20 -38.08 -8.38
C ALA A 622 13.61 -37.96 -7.81
N PHE A 623 13.92 -38.78 -6.81
CA PHE A 623 15.25 -38.88 -6.23
C PHE A 623 15.50 -40.29 -5.69
N ASP A 624 16.40 -41.02 -6.34
CA ASP A 624 16.80 -42.37 -6.00
C ASP A 624 18.34 -42.52 -6.00
N VAL A 625 18.83 -43.39 -5.13
CA VAL A 625 20.26 -43.70 -4.97
C VAL A 625 20.44 -45.21 -4.90
N THR A 626 21.22 -45.77 -5.82
CA THR A 626 21.44 -47.21 -5.92
C THR A 626 22.93 -47.53 -5.69
N PRO A 627 23.27 -48.26 -4.61
CA PRO A 627 24.64 -48.70 -4.36
C PRO A 627 25.03 -49.94 -5.18
N SER A 628 26.29 -50.00 -5.60
CA SER A 628 26.94 -51.14 -6.25
C SER A 628 28.39 -51.24 -5.76
N GLY A 629 28.59 -51.94 -4.64
CA GLY A 629 29.89 -51.99 -3.98
C GLY A 629 30.22 -50.66 -3.30
N LEU A 630 31.37 -50.06 -3.65
CA LEU A 630 31.76 -48.71 -3.21
C LEU A 630 31.24 -47.59 -4.11
N MET A 631 30.71 -47.92 -5.28
CA MET A 631 30.16 -46.94 -6.23
C MET A 631 28.65 -46.77 -5.98
N VAL A 632 28.16 -45.54 -5.95
CA VAL A 632 26.74 -45.20 -5.89
C VAL A 632 26.34 -44.46 -7.16
N THR A 633 25.21 -44.86 -7.75
CA THR A 633 24.57 -44.13 -8.85
C THR A 633 23.36 -43.38 -8.30
N LEU A 634 23.28 -42.08 -8.60
CA LEU A 634 22.15 -41.21 -8.29
C LEU A 634 21.36 -40.93 -9.56
N THR A 635 20.02 -41.07 -9.49
CA THR A 635 19.11 -40.59 -10.53
C THR A 635 18.10 -39.63 -9.93
N ALA A 636 17.93 -38.45 -10.55
CA ALA A 636 16.97 -37.44 -10.10
C ALA A 636 16.31 -36.68 -11.24
N ALA A 637 15.14 -36.13 -10.96
CA ALA A 637 14.42 -35.18 -11.81
C ALA A 637 13.91 -34.03 -10.94
N VAL A 638 14.13 -32.80 -11.42
CA VAL A 638 13.72 -31.56 -10.77
C VAL A 638 12.93 -30.73 -11.79
N SER A 639 11.79 -30.21 -11.37
CA SER A 639 10.94 -29.31 -12.16
C SER A 639 10.83 -27.94 -11.51
N GLU A 640 10.58 -26.94 -12.36
CA GLU A 640 10.40 -25.54 -11.99
C GLU A 640 8.91 -25.21 -12.02
N PRO A 641 8.26 -24.95 -10.87
CA PRO A 641 6.85 -24.53 -10.84
C PRO A 641 6.63 -23.10 -11.38
N ASP A 642 7.64 -22.24 -11.36
CA ASP A 642 7.49 -20.83 -11.73
C ASP A 642 7.62 -20.57 -13.24
N VAL A 643 6.85 -19.61 -13.76
CA VAL A 643 6.94 -19.16 -15.16
C VAL A 643 6.87 -17.62 -15.24
N PRO A 644 7.96 -16.92 -15.62
CA PRO A 644 9.27 -17.46 -15.96
C PRO A 644 10.12 -17.77 -14.70
N GLY A 645 10.31 -19.04 -14.38
CA GLY A 645 11.33 -19.54 -13.46
C GLY A 645 12.41 -20.35 -14.22
N ALA A 646 13.63 -20.39 -13.68
CA ALA A 646 14.68 -21.26 -14.17
C ALA A 646 15.52 -21.81 -13.03
N ILE A 647 15.63 -23.15 -12.97
CA ILE A 647 16.59 -23.83 -12.09
C ILE A 647 18.01 -23.39 -12.48
N VAL A 648 18.74 -22.81 -11.53
CA VAL A 648 20.12 -22.35 -11.71
C VAL A 648 21.11 -23.46 -11.38
N GLU A 649 20.84 -24.21 -10.32
CA GLU A 649 21.77 -25.23 -9.80
C GLU A 649 21.01 -26.37 -9.11
N VAL A 650 21.51 -27.59 -9.30
CA VAL A 650 21.22 -28.72 -8.41
C VAL A 650 22.54 -29.19 -7.79
N LEU A 651 22.69 -28.97 -6.48
CA LEU A 651 23.85 -29.38 -5.70
C LEU A 651 23.61 -30.74 -5.04
N VAL A 652 24.46 -31.71 -5.34
CA VAL A 652 24.47 -33.03 -4.71
C VAL A 652 25.61 -33.08 -3.69
N GLN A 653 25.28 -33.35 -2.44
CA GLN A 653 26.25 -33.61 -1.37
C GLN A 653 26.27 -35.11 -1.06
N TRP A 654 27.40 -35.77 -1.26
CA TRP A 654 27.48 -37.23 -1.16
C TRP A 654 27.58 -37.77 0.28
N GLY A 655 27.66 -36.89 1.28
CA GLY A 655 27.71 -37.29 2.70
C GLY A 655 29.10 -37.75 3.19
N ASP A 656 30.12 -37.75 2.33
CA ASP A 656 31.53 -37.98 2.66
C ASP A 656 32.37 -36.68 2.66
N GLY A 657 31.69 -35.53 2.54
CA GLY A 657 32.30 -34.20 2.44
C GLY A 657 32.58 -33.74 1.00
N THR A 658 32.33 -34.58 0.00
CA THR A 658 32.37 -34.19 -1.41
C THR A 658 31.00 -33.69 -1.89
N GLN A 659 31.02 -32.82 -2.91
CA GLN A 659 29.82 -32.27 -3.53
C GLN A 659 30.01 -32.09 -5.04
N GLU A 660 28.92 -32.16 -5.79
CA GLU A 660 28.89 -32.01 -7.24
C GLU A 660 27.69 -31.15 -7.64
N ALA A 661 27.92 -30.17 -8.53
CA ALA A 661 26.88 -29.27 -9.01
C ALA A 661 26.46 -29.63 -10.44
N VAL A 662 25.17 -29.76 -10.66
CA VAL A 662 24.55 -29.95 -11.97
C VAL A 662 23.96 -28.61 -12.41
N THR A 663 24.35 -28.14 -13.59
CA THR A 663 23.94 -26.81 -14.12
C THR A 663 23.12 -26.90 -15.41
N THR A 664 22.88 -28.11 -15.93
CA THR A 664 22.04 -28.37 -17.12
C THR A 664 21.35 -29.74 -17.03
N ASN A 665 20.30 -29.97 -17.82
CA ASN A 665 19.55 -31.25 -17.90
C ASN A 665 18.87 -31.71 -16.58
N PHE A 666 18.17 -30.80 -15.90
CA PHE A 666 17.53 -31.04 -14.60
C PHE A 666 16.41 -32.11 -14.57
N VAL A 667 15.88 -32.52 -15.74
CA VAL A 667 14.84 -33.54 -15.87
C VAL A 667 15.40 -34.98 -15.90
N ASN A 668 16.71 -35.15 -16.18
CA ASN A 668 17.36 -36.46 -16.28
C ASN A 668 18.77 -36.40 -15.68
N ILE A 669 18.85 -36.17 -14.38
CA ILE A 669 20.13 -36.13 -13.66
C ILE A 669 20.57 -37.58 -13.40
N SER A 670 21.79 -37.92 -13.83
CA SER A 670 22.42 -39.21 -13.58
C SER A 670 23.90 -39.00 -13.23
N LEU A 671 24.27 -39.24 -11.98
CA LEU A 671 25.63 -39.07 -11.46
C LEU A 671 26.13 -40.37 -10.82
N THR A 672 27.45 -40.53 -10.76
CA THR A 672 28.11 -41.67 -10.10
C THR A 672 29.19 -41.18 -9.17
N HIS A 673 29.26 -41.74 -7.96
CA HIS A 673 30.26 -41.39 -6.95
C HIS A 673 30.87 -42.63 -6.30
N ASP A 674 32.19 -42.60 -6.11
CA ASP A 674 32.94 -43.67 -5.46
C ASP A 674 33.26 -43.30 -4.01
N TYR A 675 32.78 -44.09 -3.07
CA TYR A 675 33.08 -43.90 -1.65
C TYR A 675 34.42 -44.55 -1.27
N PRO A 676 35.23 -43.87 -0.44
CA PRO A 676 36.55 -44.37 -0.03
C PRO A 676 36.48 -45.54 0.96
N ALA A 677 35.34 -45.77 1.60
CA ALA A 677 35.15 -46.81 2.59
C ALA A 677 33.70 -47.32 2.60
N SER A 678 33.48 -48.49 3.23
CA SER A 678 32.14 -48.93 3.54
C SER A 678 31.55 -48.13 4.69
N GLY A 679 30.25 -47.91 4.63
CA GLY A 679 29.55 -47.12 5.61
C GLY A 679 28.15 -46.76 5.16
N GLN A 680 27.40 -46.18 6.07
CA GLN A 680 26.14 -45.55 5.77
C GLN A 680 26.42 -44.09 5.43
N TYR A 681 26.02 -43.66 4.24
CA TYR A 681 26.17 -42.29 3.77
C TYR A 681 24.80 -41.65 3.57
N THR A 682 24.71 -40.34 3.76
CA THR A 682 23.49 -39.57 3.49
C THR A 682 23.75 -38.68 2.30
N VAL A 683 23.08 -38.97 1.19
CA VAL A 683 23.16 -38.14 -0.02
C VAL A 683 22.06 -37.10 0.04
N THR A 684 22.43 -35.83 -0.03
CA THR A 684 21.50 -34.69 -0.04
C THR A 684 21.48 -34.07 -1.43
N LEU A 685 20.30 -33.89 -1.99
CA LEU A 685 20.09 -33.13 -3.24
C LEU A 685 19.40 -31.82 -2.90
N THR A 686 20.00 -30.70 -3.28
CA THR A 686 19.44 -29.36 -3.11
C THR A 686 19.29 -28.70 -4.48
N ALA A 687 18.08 -28.28 -4.84
CA ALA A 687 17.80 -27.53 -6.06
C ALA A 687 17.56 -26.05 -5.74
N THR A 688 18.10 -25.16 -6.57
CA THR A 688 17.99 -23.70 -6.42
C THR A 688 17.56 -23.05 -7.74
N ASP A 689 16.55 -22.20 -7.70
CA ASP A 689 16.08 -21.40 -8.84
C ASP A 689 16.86 -20.07 -9.01
N ASN A 690 16.48 -19.28 -10.01
CA ASN A 690 17.06 -17.96 -10.32
C ASN A 690 16.58 -16.82 -9.40
N ARG A 691 15.66 -17.10 -8.48
CA ARG A 691 15.10 -16.21 -7.47
C ARG A 691 15.45 -16.67 -6.03
N ASN A 692 16.43 -17.58 -5.90
CA ASN A 692 16.94 -18.17 -4.65
C ASN A 692 15.97 -19.05 -3.85
N GLY A 693 14.89 -19.54 -4.45
CA GLY A 693 14.05 -20.59 -3.85
C GLY A 693 14.81 -21.92 -3.82
N THR A 694 14.75 -22.61 -2.68
CA THR A 694 15.51 -23.86 -2.47
C THR A 694 14.64 -24.99 -1.94
N THR A 695 14.83 -26.18 -2.51
CA THR A 695 14.24 -27.43 -2.01
C THR A 695 15.35 -28.44 -1.79
N SER A 696 15.26 -29.22 -0.72
CA SER A 696 16.22 -30.29 -0.45
C SER A 696 15.53 -31.60 -0.09
N ASP A 697 16.11 -32.72 -0.54
CA ASP A 697 15.70 -34.08 -0.15
C ASP A 697 16.93 -34.92 0.16
N THR A 698 16.78 -35.92 1.01
CA THR A 698 17.88 -36.77 1.50
C THR A 698 17.56 -38.25 1.31
N ARG A 699 18.59 -39.04 0.96
CA ARG A 699 18.52 -40.50 0.90
C ARG A 699 19.70 -41.11 1.64
N GLY A 700 19.40 -42.06 2.53
CA GLY A 700 20.42 -42.91 3.13
C GLY A 700 20.82 -44.02 2.17
N VAL A 701 22.12 -44.24 2.00
CA VAL A 701 22.66 -45.34 1.19
C VAL A 701 23.68 -46.13 2.01
N ASP A 702 23.45 -47.44 2.10
CA ASP A 702 24.39 -48.37 2.71
C ASP A 702 25.38 -48.85 1.66
N VAL A 703 26.62 -48.40 1.77
CA VAL A 703 27.70 -48.70 0.84
C VAL A 703 28.55 -49.80 1.46
N THR A 704 28.62 -50.95 0.81
CA THR A 704 29.35 -52.12 1.33
C THR A 704 30.62 -52.37 0.51
N SER A 705 31.75 -52.39 1.21
CA SER A 705 33.04 -52.74 0.66
C SER A 705 33.13 -54.24 0.47
N PHE A 706 33.88 -54.64 -0.54
CA PHE A 706 34.35 -56.01 -0.75
C PHE A 706 34.91 -56.65 0.55
N PRO A 707 34.74 -57.98 0.78
CA PRO A 707 35.27 -58.65 1.97
C PRO A 707 36.80 -58.80 1.90
N LEU A 708 37.51 -57.85 2.52
CA LEU A 708 38.99 -57.87 2.63
C LEU A 708 39.51 -58.70 3.80
N ASP A 709 38.67 -58.93 4.81
CA ASP A 709 39.06 -59.72 5.96
C ASP A 709 39.49 -61.13 5.51
N GLY A 710 40.67 -61.55 5.92
CA GLY A 710 41.28 -62.82 5.54
C GLY A 710 41.69 -62.96 4.07
N LEU A 711 41.62 -61.93 3.22
CA LEU A 711 42.16 -61.98 1.85
C LEU A 711 43.69 -62.05 1.93
N ILE A 712 44.29 -63.03 1.25
CA ILE A 712 45.74 -63.26 1.29
C ILE A 712 46.39 -63.24 -0.09
N ALA A 713 45.60 -63.36 -1.16
CA ALA A 713 46.07 -63.12 -2.52
C ALA A 713 44.90 -62.61 -3.36
N GLU A 714 45.20 -61.64 -4.23
CA GLU A 714 44.27 -61.13 -5.23
C GLU A 714 45.03 -60.83 -6.51
N TYR A 715 44.43 -61.20 -7.63
CA TYR A 715 44.97 -60.96 -8.96
C TYR A 715 43.86 -60.48 -9.89
N LEU A 716 43.85 -59.17 -10.14
CA LEU A 716 42.95 -58.49 -11.08
C LEU A 716 43.70 -58.29 -12.39
N MET A 717 43.23 -58.85 -13.51
CA MET A 717 43.93 -58.72 -14.79
C MET A 717 43.56 -57.41 -15.48
N ASN A 718 44.37 -56.37 -15.31
CA ASN A 718 44.19 -55.08 -15.99
C ASN A 718 45.13 -54.95 -17.21
N ALA A 719 44.72 -54.18 -18.23
CA ALA A 719 45.45 -53.98 -19.49
C ALA A 719 46.86 -53.37 -19.37
N ALA A 720 47.24 -52.83 -18.20
CA ALA A 720 48.45 -52.00 -18.03
C ALA A 720 49.75 -52.79 -17.75
N ASP A 721 49.69 -54.07 -17.42
CA ASP A 721 50.88 -54.86 -17.01
C ASP A 721 51.55 -55.63 -18.16
N VAL A 722 51.32 -55.22 -19.42
CA VAL A 722 52.00 -55.77 -20.61
C VAL A 722 53.13 -54.83 -21.04
N TYR A 723 54.37 -55.11 -20.63
CA TYR A 723 55.55 -54.42 -21.18
C TYR A 723 55.87 -54.94 -22.59
N TYR A 724 55.47 -54.19 -23.62
CA TYR A 724 55.96 -54.35 -25.00
C TYR A 724 57.24 -53.49 -25.17
N TYR A 725 58.39 -54.13 -25.39
CA TYR A 725 59.56 -53.42 -25.93
C TYR A 725 59.40 -53.31 -27.45
N PRO A 726 59.48 -52.10 -28.04
CA PRO A 726 59.43 -51.95 -29.48
C PRO A 726 60.74 -52.47 -30.08
N THR A 727 60.67 -53.42 -31.00
CA THR A 727 61.72 -53.61 -32.00
C THR A 727 61.14 -53.36 -33.38
N ASN A 728 61.65 -52.33 -34.05
CA ASN A 728 61.53 -52.23 -35.49
C ASN A 728 62.85 -51.73 -36.07
N GLY A 729 63.62 -52.68 -36.61
CA GLY A 729 64.49 -52.50 -37.77
C GLY A 729 65.89 -51.90 -37.58
N GLY A 730 66.92 -52.75 -37.59
CA GLY A 730 68.28 -52.35 -37.99
C GLY A 730 69.40 -53.25 -37.48
N TYR A 731 70.03 -54.00 -38.40
CA TYR A 731 71.18 -54.89 -38.24
C TYR A 731 72.27 -54.46 -37.24
N TYR A 732 72.75 -55.39 -36.40
CA TYR A 732 74.15 -55.83 -36.22
C TYR A 732 74.27 -56.60 -34.88
N THR A 733 74.56 -57.90 -34.93
CA THR A 733 75.30 -58.61 -33.86
C THR A 733 76.78 -58.23 -33.99
N PRO A 734 77.59 -58.06 -32.92
CA PRO A 734 77.94 -59.20 -32.06
C PRO A 734 78.33 -58.90 -30.59
N ASP A 735 78.30 -59.97 -29.79
CA ASP A 735 79.17 -60.28 -28.65
C ASP A 735 79.39 -59.24 -27.53
N ALA A 736 78.76 -59.49 -26.38
CA ALA A 736 79.49 -59.72 -25.13
C ALA A 736 78.58 -60.29 -24.03
N GLY A 737 78.75 -61.57 -23.73
CA GLY A 737 79.05 -62.10 -22.39
C GLY A 737 78.04 -62.00 -21.22
N PRO A 738 78.13 -62.93 -20.24
CA PRO A 738 77.07 -63.25 -19.29
C PRO A 738 77.12 -62.37 -18.03
N GLY A 739 75.97 -61.91 -17.56
CA GLY A 739 75.83 -61.33 -16.22
C GLY A 739 74.79 -60.22 -16.12
N ALA A 740 73.52 -60.60 -15.96
CA ALA A 740 72.53 -59.74 -15.30
C ALA A 740 71.47 -60.63 -14.64
N THR A 741 71.73 -61.02 -13.40
CA THR A 741 70.69 -61.40 -12.44
C THR A 741 69.87 -60.16 -12.11
N ALA A 742 68.58 -60.13 -12.46
CA ALA A 742 67.65 -59.16 -11.88
C ALA A 742 67.05 -59.78 -10.61
N ARG A 743 67.56 -59.33 -9.46
CA ARG A 743 66.91 -59.46 -8.16
C ARG A 743 66.31 -58.08 -7.87
N VAL A 744 65.00 -58.00 -7.64
CA VAL A 744 64.35 -56.79 -7.12
C VAL A 744 63.55 -57.22 -5.89
N ASP A 745 64.13 -56.93 -4.72
CA ASP A 745 63.40 -56.78 -3.46
C ASP A 745 62.68 -55.42 -3.52
N GLY A 746 61.38 -55.37 -3.20
CA GLY A 746 60.65 -54.12 -2.96
C GLY A 746 59.26 -54.08 -3.60
N ASP A 747 58.23 -53.84 -2.78
CA ASP A 747 56.87 -53.55 -3.19
C ASP A 747 56.80 -52.45 -4.28
N PRO A 748 55.83 -52.50 -5.21
CA PRO A 748 55.59 -51.41 -6.13
C PRO A 748 55.25 -50.12 -5.36
N PRO A 749 55.62 -48.93 -5.87
CA PRO A 749 55.39 -47.67 -5.15
C PRO A 749 53.88 -47.40 -5.09
N GLY A 750 53.27 -47.58 -3.91
CA GLY A 750 51.88 -47.19 -3.64
C GLY A 750 50.97 -48.25 -3.02
N ALA A 751 51.40 -49.49 -2.84
CA ALA A 751 50.57 -50.51 -2.17
C ALA A 751 50.81 -50.52 -0.65
N THR A 752 49.97 -49.84 0.13
CA THR A 752 50.02 -49.85 1.61
C THR A 752 49.08 -50.87 2.26
N ASP A 753 48.41 -51.73 1.49
CA ASP A 753 47.34 -52.61 1.97
C ASP A 753 47.80 -54.05 2.31
N GLY A 754 49.10 -54.31 2.37
CA GLY A 754 49.62 -55.63 2.79
C GLY A 754 49.28 -56.81 1.86
N ARG A 755 48.81 -56.55 0.64
CA ARG A 755 48.50 -57.57 -0.39
C ARG A 755 49.75 -57.95 -1.19
N ILE A 756 49.92 -59.23 -1.49
CA ILE A 756 51.03 -59.77 -2.29
C ILE A 756 50.62 -59.78 -3.78
N TYR A 757 51.39 -59.07 -4.63
CA TYR A 757 51.22 -59.03 -6.08
C TYR A 757 52.13 -60.06 -6.78
N LEU A 758 51.62 -60.75 -7.81
CA LEU A 758 52.32 -61.87 -8.45
C LEU A 758 53.00 -61.43 -9.76
N TRP A 759 54.25 -61.88 -9.99
CA TRP A 759 55.02 -61.61 -11.21
C TRP A 759 54.98 -62.79 -12.18
N ASN A 760 54.85 -62.49 -13.47
CA ASN A 760 54.92 -63.47 -14.55
C ASN A 760 56.39 -63.75 -14.90
N ASN A 761 56.84 -65.01 -14.87
CA ASN A 761 58.22 -65.39 -15.16
C ASN A 761 58.29 -66.05 -16.54
N VAL A 762 58.25 -65.25 -17.62
CA VAL A 762 58.43 -65.77 -18.98
C VAL A 762 59.92 -65.73 -19.33
N ALA A 763 60.60 -66.89 -19.24
CA ALA A 763 61.98 -67.03 -19.70
C ALA A 763 62.01 -67.06 -21.24
N TRP A 764 62.56 -66.02 -21.85
CA TRP A 764 62.62 -65.86 -23.30
C TRP A 764 63.79 -66.66 -23.90
N ASN A 765 63.52 -67.82 -24.51
CA ASN A 765 64.49 -68.52 -25.36
C ASN A 765 63.84 -69.00 -26.67
N GLY A 766 64.12 -68.28 -27.76
CA GLY A 766 64.32 -68.83 -29.10
C GLY A 766 63.16 -69.55 -29.82
N PHE A 767 62.42 -68.77 -30.62
CA PHE A 767 61.69 -69.11 -31.87
C PHE A 767 60.44 -70.02 -31.86
N GLY A 768 59.36 -69.47 -32.45
CA GLY A 768 58.42 -70.18 -33.31
C GLY A 768 56.94 -70.16 -32.86
N ASP A 769 56.18 -69.15 -33.31
CA ASP A 769 54.70 -69.12 -33.40
C ASP A 769 53.86 -69.58 -32.17
N GLY A 770 54.14 -68.99 -31.00
CA GLY A 770 53.26 -69.03 -29.82
C GLY A 770 53.08 -67.65 -29.22
N GLY A 771 52.36 -66.76 -29.91
CA GLY A 771 52.08 -65.40 -29.45
C GLY A 771 51.08 -65.37 -28.29
N VAL A 772 51.25 -64.43 -27.35
CA VAL A 772 50.23 -64.01 -26.39
C VAL A 772 49.09 -63.38 -27.20
N TRP A 773 47.95 -64.08 -27.31
CA TRP A 773 46.77 -63.56 -27.99
C TRP A 773 45.92 -62.75 -27.00
N THR A 774 45.83 -61.44 -27.22
CA THR A 774 44.89 -60.57 -26.52
C THR A 774 43.48 -60.90 -26.97
N THR A 775 42.70 -61.52 -26.08
CA THR A 775 41.24 -61.66 -26.21
C THR A 775 40.60 -60.74 -25.20
N ALA A 776 39.43 -60.18 -25.55
CA ALA A 776 38.72 -59.25 -24.68
C ALA A 776 38.52 -59.86 -23.27
N ASP A 777 38.90 -59.10 -22.25
CA ASP A 777 38.61 -59.39 -20.85
C ASP A 777 37.10 -59.61 -20.60
N ARG A 778 36.79 -60.00 -19.37
CA ARG A 778 35.42 -60.24 -18.93
C ARG A 778 34.47 -59.04 -19.15
N PHE A 779 34.97 -57.81 -19.15
CA PHE A 779 34.17 -56.59 -19.28
C PHE A 779 34.07 -56.06 -20.72
N GLY A 780 34.77 -56.68 -21.68
CA GLY A 780 34.81 -56.21 -23.07
C GLY A 780 35.66 -54.95 -23.27
N PHE A 781 36.49 -54.56 -22.30
CA PHE A 781 37.26 -53.31 -22.29
C PHE A 781 38.77 -53.56 -22.46
N GLY A 782 39.21 -54.20 -23.55
CA GLY A 782 40.63 -54.17 -23.95
C GLY A 782 41.67 -54.72 -22.95
N GLY A 783 41.28 -55.29 -21.80
CA GLY A 783 42.14 -56.06 -20.90
C GLY A 783 42.43 -57.45 -21.45
N SER A 784 43.43 -58.11 -20.87
CA SER A 784 43.93 -59.42 -21.32
C SER A 784 43.61 -60.49 -20.29
N ALA A 785 42.90 -61.55 -20.68
CA ALA A 785 42.80 -62.79 -19.90
C ALA A 785 43.99 -63.72 -20.16
N PHE A 786 44.41 -64.53 -19.19
CA PHE A 786 45.40 -65.59 -19.44
C PHE A 786 44.78 -66.70 -20.31
N PHE A 787 45.44 -67.05 -21.41
CA PHE A 787 45.05 -68.14 -22.31
C PHE A 787 46.10 -69.24 -22.29
N PHE A 788 45.68 -70.45 -21.96
CA PHE A 788 46.52 -71.65 -22.05
C PHE A 788 46.17 -72.41 -23.34
N ASN A 789 47.17 -72.61 -24.20
CA ASN A 789 47.01 -73.42 -25.41
C ASN A 789 48.32 -74.14 -25.71
N ASP A 790 48.36 -75.44 -25.42
CA ASP A 790 49.45 -76.28 -25.89
C ASP A 790 48.89 -77.37 -26.82
N THR A 791 49.43 -77.37 -28.04
CA THR A 791 49.36 -78.50 -28.95
C THR A 791 50.77 -79.06 -29.13
N ASN A 792 51.15 -80.00 -28.24
CA ASN A 792 52.25 -80.95 -28.39
C ASN A 792 53.69 -80.40 -28.50
N SER A 793 54.32 -79.98 -27.39
CA SER A 793 55.80 -80.00 -27.31
C SER A 793 56.33 -80.38 -25.90
N PRO A 794 57.27 -81.34 -25.75
CA PRO A 794 57.72 -81.83 -24.44
C PRO A 794 58.72 -80.94 -23.68
N ASP A 795 59.05 -79.74 -24.18
CA ASP A 795 60.28 -79.02 -23.76
C ASP A 795 60.09 -77.51 -23.50
N GLN A 796 58.90 -77.07 -23.05
CA GLN A 796 58.64 -75.64 -22.78
C GLN A 796 58.33 -75.35 -21.31
N GLN A 797 59.00 -74.31 -20.78
CA GLN A 797 58.80 -73.77 -19.43
C GLN A 797 57.44 -73.06 -19.35
N TYR A 798 56.64 -73.44 -18.35
CA TYR A 798 55.29 -72.96 -18.12
C TYR A 798 55.27 -71.53 -17.55
N GLY A 799 54.31 -70.71 -18.00
CA GLY A 799 54.02 -69.41 -17.39
C GLY A 799 53.18 -69.63 -16.13
N ASN A 800 53.81 -69.59 -14.95
CA ASN A 800 53.15 -69.93 -13.70
C ASN A 800 52.85 -68.69 -12.85
N VAL A 801 51.64 -68.62 -12.30
CA VAL A 801 51.25 -67.63 -11.28
C VAL A 801 51.46 -68.22 -9.90
N THR A 802 52.33 -67.60 -9.10
CA THR A 802 52.80 -68.09 -7.78
C THR A 802 51.91 -67.59 -6.65
N ILE A 803 51.09 -68.41 -6.01
CA ILE A 803 50.29 -68.04 -4.84
C ILE A 803 51.07 -68.36 -3.55
N PRO A 804 50.99 -67.51 -2.49
CA PRO A 804 51.56 -67.79 -1.18
C PRO A 804 51.09 -69.15 -0.60
N HIS A 805 51.93 -69.74 0.25
CA HIS A 805 51.66 -71.04 0.87
C HIS A 805 50.35 -71.01 1.69
N LEU A 806 49.37 -71.82 1.31
CA LEU A 806 48.11 -71.99 2.04
C LEU A 806 48.25 -73.03 3.15
N ASN A 807 47.84 -72.67 4.37
CA ASN A 807 47.64 -73.65 5.43
C ASN A 807 46.28 -74.35 5.22
N PHE A 808 46.30 -75.66 4.99
CA PHE A 808 45.10 -76.46 4.78
C PHE A 808 44.45 -76.95 6.10
N GLU A 809 45.05 -76.66 7.26
CA GLU A 809 44.49 -76.90 8.60
C GLU A 809 43.71 -75.69 9.14
N GLN A 810 43.17 -74.86 8.24
CA GLN A 810 42.27 -73.76 8.57
C GLN A 810 41.23 -73.60 7.47
N SER A 811 40.17 -72.84 7.76
CA SER A 811 39.18 -72.52 6.73
C SER A 811 39.82 -71.64 5.67
N PHE A 812 39.46 -71.82 4.40
CA PHE A 812 39.96 -70.96 3.31
C PHE A 812 38.94 -70.88 2.18
N SER A 813 39.10 -69.91 1.30
CA SER A 813 38.27 -69.76 0.10
C SER A 813 39.12 -69.36 -1.10
N PHE A 814 38.77 -69.90 -2.25
CA PHE A 814 39.41 -69.61 -3.54
C PHE A 814 38.32 -69.22 -4.53
N ALA A 815 38.46 -68.07 -5.18
CA ALA A 815 37.55 -67.57 -6.19
C ALA A 815 38.29 -67.32 -7.51
N VAL A 816 37.62 -67.61 -8.63
CA VAL A 816 38.19 -67.45 -9.97
C VAL A 816 37.08 -67.26 -11.02
N TRP A 817 37.37 -66.47 -12.06
CA TRP A 817 36.57 -66.43 -13.28
C TRP A 817 37.17 -67.31 -14.37
N VAL A 818 36.34 -68.12 -15.01
CA VAL A 818 36.77 -69.04 -16.07
C VAL A 818 35.80 -68.99 -17.25
N ARG A 819 36.34 -68.95 -18.48
CA ARG A 819 35.60 -69.15 -19.73
C ARG A 819 36.23 -70.31 -20.52
N GLU A 820 35.45 -71.35 -20.79
CA GLU A 820 35.94 -72.60 -21.41
C GLU A 820 35.72 -72.63 -22.94
N ASP A 821 36.73 -73.10 -23.68
CA ASP A 821 36.70 -73.24 -25.15
C ASP A 821 36.43 -74.68 -25.62
N GLY A 822 35.96 -75.55 -24.72
CA GLY A 822 35.42 -76.89 -25.05
C GLY A 822 36.38 -78.09 -24.91
N MET A 823 37.54 -77.95 -24.26
CA MET A 823 38.39 -79.09 -23.86
C MET A 823 38.86 -78.94 -22.40
N GLY A 824 38.37 -79.82 -21.54
CA GLY A 824 38.61 -79.75 -20.11
C GLY A 824 40.06 -79.97 -19.68
N GLY A 825 40.46 -79.41 -18.53
CA GLY A 825 41.81 -79.55 -17.97
C GLY A 825 41.97 -79.01 -16.54
N TRP A 826 43.22 -78.96 -16.07
CA TRP A 826 43.68 -78.57 -14.71
C TRP A 826 43.95 -77.06 -14.54
N LEU A 827 43.33 -76.43 -13.53
CA LEU A 827 43.48 -74.98 -13.30
C LEU A 827 44.53 -74.60 -12.23
N VAL A 828 44.77 -75.43 -11.20
CA VAL A 828 45.72 -75.13 -10.09
C VAL A 828 46.53 -76.39 -9.72
N GLY A 829 47.83 -76.25 -9.39
CA GLY A 829 48.74 -77.35 -9.08
C GLY A 829 50.02 -76.97 -8.29
N GLN A 830 50.73 -77.97 -7.77
CA GLN A 830 52.04 -77.83 -7.13
C GLN A 830 52.97 -78.94 -7.67
N GLU A 831 54.27 -78.67 -7.83
CA GLU A 831 55.27 -79.71 -8.11
C GLU A 831 55.36 -80.71 -6.95
N GLY A 832 55.06 -81.98 -7.21
CA GLY A 832 55.21 -83.08 -6.26
C GLY A 832 53.93 -83.47 -5.51
N TRP A 833 53.21 -84.45 -6.08
CA TRP A 833 52.24 -85.37 -5.48
C TRP A 833 51.02 -84.78 -4.75
N ALA A 834 50.80 -83.46 -4.78
CA ALA A 834 49.69 -82.82 -4.09
C ALA A 834 49.25 -81.49 -4.73
N ALA A 835 48.16 -81.51 -5.51
CA ALA A 835 47.59 -80.33 -6.17
C ALA A 835 46.12 -80.08 -5.76
N LEU A 836 45.76 -78.84 -5.40
CA LEU A 836 44.37 -78.39 -5.37
C LEU A 836 43.80 -78.47 -6.79
N GLU A 837 43.01 -79.48 -7.09
CA GLU A 837 42.51 -79.73 -8.45
C GLU A 837 41.22 -78.95 -8.66
N LEU A 838 41.17 -78.08 -9.66
CA LEU A 838 39.91 -77.60 -10.25
C LEU A 838 39.92 -78.02 -11.72
N THR A 839 39.04 -78.95 -12.09
CA THR A 839 38.88 -79.42 -13.47
C THR A 839 37.52 -79.01 -14.00
N THR A 840 37.51 -78.34 -15.15
CA THR A 840 36.31 -78.06 -15.94
C THR A 840 36.27 -79.04 -17.11
N ASN A 841 35.11 -79.56 -17.49
CA ASN A 841 34.89 -80.21 -18.78
C ASN A 841 33.41 -80.10 -19.18
N ALA A 842 33.04 -80.64 -20.34
CA ALA A 842 31.65 -80.72 -20.81
C ALA A 842 30.68 -81.47 -19.86
N ALA A 843 31.16 -82.09 -18.79
CA ALA A 843 30.39 -82.77 -17.75
C ALA A 843 30.38 -82.02 -16.39
N GLY A 844 30.90 -80.79 -16.33
CA GLY A 844 30.81 -79.90 -15.17
C GLY A 844 32.14 -79.59 -14.49
N ILE A 845 32.11 -79.29 -13.19
CA ILE A 845 33.29 -78.86 -12.42
C ILE A 845 33.59 -79.83 -11.30
N LYS A 846 34.86 -80.15 -11.16
CA LYS A 846 35.37 -80.98 -10.09
C LYS A 846 36.42 -80.22 -9.31
N PHE A 847 36.26 -80.18 -7.99
CA PHE A 847 37.24 -79.68 -7.05
C PHE A 847 37.80 -80.84 -6.22
N SER A 848 39.12 -81.03 -6.21
CA SER A 848 39.76 -82.05 -5.36
C SER A 848 40.85 -81.50 -4.45
N ILE A 849 40.90 -82.01 -3.22
CA ILE A 849 42.00 -81.76 -2.27
C ILE A 849 42.73 -83.10 -2.03
N PRO A 850 44.03 -83.23 -2.33
CA PRO A 850 44.76 -84.50 -2.21
C PRO A 850 45.19 -84.82 -0.77
N GLY A 851 45.33 -86.12 -0.49
CA GLY A 851 45.63 -86.71 0.82
C GLY A 851 45.04 -88.13 0.88
N ALA A 852 45.51 -89.01 1.78
CA ALA A 852 45.02 -90.39 1.89
C ALA A 852 43.53 -90.43 2.31
N GLY A 853 42.64 -90.33 1.31
CA GLY A 853 41.19 -90.17 1.47
C GLY A 853 40.53 -89.23 0.44
N GLY A 854 41.31 -88.41 -0.29
CA GLY A 854 40.93 -87.59 -1.46
C GLY A 854 39.50 -87.04 -1.48
N VAL A 855 39.31 -85.77 -1.12
CA VAL A 855 37.99 -85.13 -1.24
C VAL A 855 37.80 -84.73 -2.67
N THR A 856 36.72 -85.19 -3.30
CA THR A 856 36.33 -84.77 -4.63
C THR A 856 34.87 -84.32 -4.58
N VAL A 857 34.65 -83.03 -4.80
CA VAL A 857 33.33 -82.43 -4.91
C VAL A 857 33.08 -82.12 -6.38
N THR A 858 31.94 -82.54 -6.92
CA THR A 858 31.63 -82.37 -8.35
C THR A 858 30.26 -81.72 -8.53
N ASP A 859 30.20 -80.64 -9.29
CA ASP A 859 28.99 -80.16 -9.95
C ASP A 859 28.90 -80.86 -11.32
N PRO A 860 27.94 -81.78 -11.54
CA PRO A 860 27.80 -82.51 -12.79
C PRO A 860 27.11 -81.70 -13.91
N THR A 861 26.80 -80.43 -13.67
CA THR A 861 26.07 -79.58 -14.62
C THR A 861 27.02 -79.05 -15.71
N PRO A 862 26.78 -79.32 -17.00
CA PRO A 862 27.63 -78.82 -18.08
C PRO A 862 27.81 -77.29 -18.04
N LEU A 863 29.02 -76.82 -18.37
CA LEU A 863 29.29 -75.39 -18.54
C LEU A 863 28.81 -74.92 -19.92
N ALA A 864 28.31 -73.69 -20.00
CA ALA A 864 28.00 -73.08 -21.28
C ALA A 864 29.32 -72.72 -21.96
N GLN A 865 29.56 -73.27 -23.15
CA GLN A 865 30.78 -72.98 -23.90
C GLN A 865 30.89 -71.48 -24.19
N ASP A 866 32.12 -70.98 -24.20
CA ASP A 866 32.43 -69.60 -24.57
C ASP A 866 31.79 -68.53 -23.67
N THR A 867 31.37 -68.91 -22.45
CA THR A 867 30.77 -68.02 -21.46
C THR A 867 31.62 -67.96 -20.19
N TRP A 868 31.81 -66.76 -19.65
CA TRP A 868 32.46 -66.56 -18.36
C TRP A 868 31.56 -67.06 -17.22
N HIS A 869 32.12 -67.85 -16.32
CA HIS A 869 31.48 -68.33 -15.10
C HIS A 869 32.34 -68.02 -13.87
N PHE A 870 31.69 -67.68 -12.76
CA PHE A 870 32.33 -67.46 -11.47
C PHE A 870 32.37 -68.73 -10.66
N PHE A 871 33.54 -69.07 -10.13
CA PHE A 871 33.66 -70.22 -9.23
C PHE A 871 34.25 -69.81 -7.90
N VAL A 872 33.64 -70.28 -6.82
CA VAL A 872 34.23 -70.19 -5.48
C VAL A 872 34.22 -71.56 -4.83
N ALA A 873 35.38 -72.02 -4.38
CA ALA A 873 35.50 -73.17 -3.50
C ALA A 873 35.81 -72.68 -2.09
N THR A 874 34.98 -73.05 -1.12
CA THR A 874 35.18 -72.71 0.29
C THR A 874 35.30 -73.98 1.13
N VAL A 875 36.30 -74.00 2.00
CA VAL A 875 36.56 -75.07 2.95
C VAL A 875 36.29 -74.53 4.35
N PHE A 876 35.31 -75.12 5.02
CA PHE A 876 35.00 -74.86 6.43
C PHE A 876 35.72 -75.90 7.28
N TYR A 877 36.85 -75.51 7.88
CA TYR A 877 37.61 -76.33 8.82
C TYR A 877 37.17 -76.04 10.25
N ASP A 878 36.85 -77.09 11.00
CA ASP A 878 36.30 -77.01 12.36
C ASP A 878 37.25 -77.60 13.42
N GLY A 879 38.52 -77.82 13.07
CA GLY A 879 39.54 -78.37 13.99
C GLY A 879 39.67 -79.89 13.97
N ALA A 880 38.80 -80.61 13.26
CA ALA A 880 38.90 -82.05 13.06
C ALA A 880 38.52 -82.42 11.63
N SER A 881 39.43 -83.07 10.89
CA SER A 881 39.19 -83.36 9.48
C SER A 881 37.89 -84.14 9.22
N SER A 882 37.50 -85.04 10.12
CA SER A 882 36.27 -85.85 10.05
C SER A 882 34.93 -85.07 9.99
N SER A 883 34.90 -83.77 10.27
CA SER A 883 33.67 -82.94 10.29
C SER A 883 33.76 -81.66 9.45
N SER A 884 34.89 -81.43 8.78
CA SER A 884 35.06 -80.33 7.84
C SER A 884 34.13 -80.46 6.62
N THR A 885 33.71 -79.31 6.07
CA THR A 885 32.76 -79.23 4.94
C THR A 885 33.35 -78.45 3.78
N VAL A 886 33.24 -78.97 2.56
CA VAL A 886 33.63 -78.28 1.33
C VAL A 886 32.39 -77.90 0.54
N ARG A 887 32.33 -76.65 0.05
CA ARG A 887 31.26 -76.17 -0.84
C ARG A 887 31.84 -75.56 -2.11
N ILE A 888 31.20 -75.85 -3.24
CA ILE A 888 31.45 -75.19 -4.52
C ILE A 888 30.27 -74.28 -4.82
N PHE A 889 30.60 -73.05 -5.18
CA PHE A 889 29.68 -72.06 -5.70
C PHE A 889 29.98 -71.83 -7.17
N ARG A 890 28.92 -71.72 -7.96
CA ARG A 890 28.94 -71.28 -9.35
C ARG A 890 28.02 -70.08 -9.47
N ASP A 891 28.53 -69.00 -10.04
CA ASP A 891 27.76 -67.78 -10.33
C ASP A 891 26.95 -67.29 -9.10
N GLY A 892 27.58 -67.33 -7.92
CA GLY A 892 26.99 -66.90 -6.64
C GLY A 892 26.13 -67.94 -5.92
N ASN A 893 25.85 -69.09 -6.54
CA ASN A 893 24.94 -70.13 -6.02
C ASN A 893 25.71 -71.40 -5.62
N VAL A 894 25.32 -72.05 -4.52
CA VAL A 894 25.91 -73.34 -4.11
C VAL A 894 25.48 -74.42 -5.10
N VAL A 895 26.44 -75.05 -5.78
CA VAL A 895 26.19 -76.14 -6.73
C VAL A 895 26.58 -77.51 -6.20
N ALA A 896 27.50 -77.57 -5.24
CA ALA A 896 27.87 -78.82 -4.60
C ALA A 896 28.32 -78.61 -3.15
N THR A 897 28.03 -79.58 -2.29
CA THR A 897 28.44 -79.60 -0.88
C THR A 897 28.82 -81.01 -0.46
N GLN A 898 29.97 -81.17 0.19
CA GLN A 898 30.39 -82.43 0.80
C GLN A 898 30.75 -82.20 2.27
N ALA A 899 30.03 -82.87 3.17
CA ALA A 899 30.29 -82.87 4.60
C ALA A 899 30.97 -84.19 5.01
N GLY A 900 31.73 -84.18 6.12
CA GLY A 900 32.30 -85.40 6.70
C GLY A 900 33.53 -85.93 5.96
N VAL A 901 34.43 -85.01 5.62
CA VAL A 901 35.65 -85.25 4.83
C VAL A 901 36.70 -86.06 5.64
N GLY A 902 36.61 -87.38 5.64
CA GLY A 902 37.51 -88.24 6.43
C GLY A 902 38.93 -88.39 5.85
N GLY A 903 39.96 -87.98 6.61
CA GLY A 903 41.39 -88.20 6.33
C GLY A 903 42.27 -87.14 6.99
N SER A 904 43.51 -87.43 7.37
CA SER A 904 44.42 -86.35 7.82
C SER A 904 44.59 -85.39 6.65
N MET A 905 44.17 -84.12 6.76
CA MET A 905 44.56 -83.05 5.82
C MET A 905 46.04 -82.69 6.02
N GLY A 906 46.88 -83.69 6.30
CA GLY A 906 48.26 -83.54 6.69
C GLY A 906 49.07 -82.89 5.58
N TYR A 907 50.07 -82.10 5.98
CA TYR A 907 51.03 -81.37 5.15
C TYR A 907 51.18 -81.95 3.73
N LEU A 908 50.50 -81.34 2.77
CA LEU A 908 50.91 -81.41 1.38
C LEU A 908 52.20 -80.57 1.27
N ASN A 909 53.33 -81.24 1.56
CA ASN A 909 54.71 -80.75 1.58
C ASN A 909 55.12 -79.86 2.80
N PRO A 910 56.22 -80.15 3.55
CA PRO A 910 56.67 -79.38 4.71
C PRO A 910 57.43 -78.09 4.38
N ASN A 911 57.47 -77.67 3.11
CA ASN A 911 58.31 -76.56 2.67
C ASN A 911 57.50 -75.27 2.42
N PRO A 912 57.45 -74.34 3.38
CA PRO A 912 56.78 -73.04 3.20
C PRO A 912 57.42 -72.15 2.12
N ALA A 913 58.52 -72.58 1.49
CA ALA A 913 59.18 -71.87 0.40
C ALA A 913 58.67 -72.26 -1.02
N MET A 914 57.78 -73.24 -1.15
CA MET A 914 57.22 -73.65 -2.46
C MET A 914 55.83 -73.04 -2.67
N PRO A 915 55.62 -72.22 -3.71
CA PRO A 915 54.32 -71.60 -4.00
C PRO A 915 53.33 -72.59 -4.65
N LEU A 916 52.03 -72.26 -4.53
CA LEU A 916 50.97 -72.91 -5.31
C LEU A 916 50.93 -72.26 -6.70
N LEU A 917 50.78 -73.05 -7.77
CA LEU A 917 50.91 -72.57 -9.15
C LEU A 917 49.58 -72.71 -9.90
N ILE A 918 49.22 -71.71 -10.70
CA ILE A 918 48.09 -71.78 -11.63
C ILE A 918 48.62 -72.19 -13.01
N GLY A 919 48.04 -73.21 -13.63
CA GLY A 919 48.31 -73.60 -15.02
C GLY A 919 49.46 -74.57 -15.30
N GLU A 920 50.10 -75.18 -14.29
CA GLU A 920 51.23 -76.11 -14.50
C GLU A 920 50.81 -77.60 -14.50
N ALA A 921 51.41 -78.39 -15.41
CA ALA A 921 51.41 -79.85 -15.38
C ALA A 921 52.78 -80.38 -14.89
N SER A 922 52.80 -81.31 -13.94
CA SER A 922 54.05 -81.90 -13.45
C SER A 922 54.83 -82.59 -14.58
N ALA A 923 56.14 -82.33 -14.67
CA ALA A 923 57.02 -82.83 -15.73
C ALA A 923 57.09 -84.36 -15.90
N GLU A 924 56.59 -85.15 -14.93
CA GLU A 924 56.64 -86.63 -14.97
C GLU A 924 55.36 -87.29 -15.51
N ALA A 925 54.35 -86.51 -15.92
CA ALA A 925 53.04 -87.02 -16.27
C ALA A 925 52.72 -86.83 -17.77
N ALA A 926 53.38 -87.61 -18.63
CA ALA A 926 53.30 -87.52 -20.10
C ALA A 926 51.93 -87.90 -20.75
N THR A 927 50.80 -87.76 -20.04
CA THR A 927 49.45 -88.07 -20.57
C THR A 927 48.38 -87.05 -20.17
N PHE A 928 48.74 -85.91 -19.59
CA PHE A 928 47.78 -84.90 -19.12
C PHE A 928 47.66 -83.75 -20.11
N ASN A 929 46.45 -83.52 -20.65
CA ASN A 929 46.14 -82.38 -21.51
C ASN A 929 45.98 -81.10 -20.66
N PRO A 930 46.72 -80.00 -20.94
CA PRO A 930 46.48 -78.71 -20.32
C PRO A 930 45.12 -78.11 -20.77
N VAL A 931 44.55 -77.25 -19.91
CA VAL A 931 43.26 -76.58 -20.14
C VAL A 931 43.29 -75.74 -21.41
N ARG A 932 42.19 -75.75 -22.20
CA ARG A 932 41.85 -74.66 -23.14
C ARG A 932 40.75 -73.79 -22.55
N ALA A 933 41.16 -72.77 -21.78
CA ALA A 933 40.25 -71.85 -21.13
C ALA A 933 40.95 -70.51 -20.88
N HIS A 934 40.13 -69.49 -20.75
CA HIS A 934 40.50 -68.16 -20.28
C HIS A 934 40.23 -68.07 -18.78
N ILE A 935 41.19 -67.50 -18.04
CA ILE A 935 41.07 -67.26 -16.59
C ILE A 935 41.20 -65.76 -16.32
N ASP A 936 40.42 -65.25 -15.36
CA ASP A 936 40.45 -63.86 -14.89
C ASP A 936 40.11 -63.79 -13.38
N ASP A 937 40.43 -62.66 -12.75
CA ASP A 937 40.05 -62.24 -11.39
C ASP A 937 40.13 -63.37 -10.33
N VAL A 938 41.37 -63.77 -10.01
CA VAL A 938 41.67 -64.85 -9.04
C VAL A 938 41.88 -64.26 -7.65
N ARG A 939 41.16 -64.77 -6.66
CA ARG A 939 41.26 -64.31 -5.27
C ARG A 939 41.29 -65.45 -4.27
N VAL A 940 42.05 -65.29 -3.19
CA VAL A 940 42.27 -66.32 -2.18
C VAL A 940 42.17 -65.71 -0.78
N TRP A 941 41.37 -66.35 0.07
CA TRP A 941 41.18 -65.99 1.47
C TRP A 941 41.66 -67.12 2.36
N ASN A 942 42.30 -66.79 3.49
CA ASN A 942 42.67 -67.69 4.58
C ASN A 942 41.52 -67.95 5.58
N ARG A 943 40.28 -67.69 5.15
CA ARG A 943 39.04 -68.03 5.87
C ARG A 943 37.98 -68.52 4.91
N ALA A 944 36.94 -69.15 5.44
CA ALA A 944 35.76 -69.48 4.67
C ALA A 944 34.91 -68.22 4.45
N LEU A 945 34.56 -67.93 3.20
CA LEU A 945 33.58 -66.92 2.85
C LEU A 945 32.15 -67.43 3.08
N SER A 946 31.28 -66.55 3.57
CA SER A 946 29.86 -66.80 3.69
C SER A 946 29.15 -66.73 2.33
N THR A 947 27.95 -67.31 2.25
CA THR A 947 27.13 -67.26 1.02
C THR A 947 26.76 -65.83 0.62
N ALA A 948 26.56 -64.92 1.58
CA ALA A 948 26.28 -63.51 1.30
C ALA A 948 27.50 -62.80 0.70
N GLU A 949 28.69 -63.02 1.27
CA GLU A 949 29.94 -62.48 0.73
C GLU A 949 30.20 -63.00 -0.69
N ILE A 950 29.96 -64.28 -0.96
CA ILE A 950 30.14 -64.87 -2.29
C ILE A 950 29.17 -64.29 -3.34
N ARG A 951 27.94 -63.94 -2.94
CA ARG A 951 27.00 -63.27 -3.85
C ARG A 951 27.47 -61.85 -4.20
N VAL A 952 27.90 -61.09 -3.20
CA VAL A 952 28.50 -59.76 -3.43
C VAL A 952 29.72 -59.87 -4.35
N LEU A 953 30.59 -60.87 -4.14
CA LEU A 953 31.76 -61.12 -5.01
C LEU A 953 31.37 -61.44 -6.45
N CYS A 954 30.28 -62.18 -6.66
CA CYS A 954 29.76 -62.48 -7.99
C CYS A 954 29.25 -61.21 -8.69
N GLU A 955 28.52 -60.34 -7.96
CA GLU A 955 27.87 -59.12 -8.47
C GLU A 955 28.86 -57.99 -8.81
N VAL A 956 29.87 -57.77 -7.96
CA VAL A 956 30.96 -56.79 -8.19
C VAL A 956 31.70 -57.06 -9.50
N GLY A 957 31.62 -58.29 -10.01
CA GLY A 957 32.24 -58.68 -11.26
C GLY A 957 31.52 -58.24 -12.55
N GLY A 958 30.31 -57.67 -12.52
CA GLY A 958 29.74 -57.00 -13.71
C GLY A 958 28.96 -57.85 -14.73
N ARG A 959 28.41 -58.99 -14.35
CA ARG A 959 27.14 -59.49 -14.94
C ARG A 959 26.23 -59.95 -13.81
N SER A 960 24.97 -59.54 -13.83
CA SER A 960 23.97 -59.91 -12.83
C SER A 960 23.97 -61.42 -12.60
N CYS A 961 24.24 -61.85 -11.36
CA CYS A 961 24.15 -63.25 -11.00
C CYS A 961 22.69 -63.68 -11.19
N PRO A 962 22.41 -64.81 -11.88
CA PRO A 962 21.04 -65.27 -12.05
C PRO A 962 20.39 -65.46 -10.68
N ALA A 963 19.27 -64.77 -10.44
CA ALA A 963 18.43 -65.04 -9.28
C ALA A 963 17.99 -66.51 -9.35
N GLY A 964 18.37 -67.30 -8.34
CA GLY A 964 18.05 -68.73 -8.25
C GLY A 964 16.57 -69.02 -8.24
#